data_AF-A0AAD5KEL6-F1
#
_entry.id   AF-A0AAD5KEL6-F1
#
_cell.length_a   1.000
_cell.length_b   1.000
_cell.length_c   1.000
_cell.angle_alpha   90.00
_cell.angle_beta   90.00
_cell.angle_gamma   90.00
#
_symmetry.space_group_name_H-M   'P 1'
#
loop_
_entity.id
_entity.type
_entity.pdbx_description
1 polymer ?
#
loop_
_entity_poly.entity_id
_entity_poly.type
_entity_poly.pdbx_seq_one_letter_code
_entity_poly.pdbx_strand_id
1 'polypeptide(L)'
;MEISRSQFTCQDIGVNTVTLTVIDRSGNISTSTATVNIQPAAIITVGQTTVCAGQTVSLSANLGDSYQWYKNDVLIDGATVRNFTAATSGDYSVKVTNAAGCTGTSLATTVTINEFPTVQVLPNGTAYLCGNNSVELKAAESSLYQWIKDGVDIPTATQRKYFPSVVGSYSVRVVDFFGCTATSDPVVISADAPPTMTMKEASTVLATNHLVALGTVNTRKSVTKTFSTSNSGINALRISGIEFKGAGSSAFSVVTPSLPYEVTQGNNTDFTIKFLPLLPGNTDVTMTVFTNDCVTPNFTIKFTATTPSTPADTDEDGVPDDVEDVDNTDPNDLEDFKDTDGDGVPDYVEEEDGTDATDPKDVKDTDEDGVPDYIEEKDGTDPTDPADSKDTDGDGVPDYVEEKDETDATDPSDVKDTDGDGVPDYVEEEDGTDATDPSNVNDTDEDGVPDYIEEKDGTDPTDPADSKDTDGDGVPDYVEEKDETDATDPSDVEDTDGDGVPDYIEEQEGTDASDPKDVKDTDEDGVPDYIEEKDGTDPTNPADSKDTDGDGVPDYVEEKDETDATDPSDVEDTDGDGVPDYIEEQEGTDASDPKDVKDTDEDVFLIMWKLNLEEILPIHLMAWIVMAMGCLIFLRISKEQILRNLLT
;
A
#
# COMPACT_ATOMS: atom_id res chain seq x y z
N MET A 1 27.12 5.52 62.93
CA MET A 1 27.01 4.30 62.11
C MET A 1 26.10 4.66 60.96
N GLU A 2 26.52 4.38 59.75
CA GLU A 2 25.92 4.84 58.50
C GLU A 2 25.92 3.67 57.52
N ILE A 3 24.88 3.57 56.70
CA ILE A 3 24.72 2.49 55.73
C ILE A 3 24.63 3.12 54.34
N SER A 4 25.46 2.68 53.40
CA SER A 4 25.61 3.33 52.08
C SER A 4 24.33 3.32 51.25
N ARG A 5 23.47 2.31 51.49
CA ARG A 5 22.17 2.17 50.85
C ARG A 5 21.28 1.28 51.72
N SER A 6 20.02 1.66 51.89
CA SER A 6 19.02 0.87 52.66
C SER A 6 17.70 0.67 51.93
N GLN A 7 17.53 1.25 50.74
CA GLN A 7 16.37 1.11 49.88
C GLN A 7 16.80 0.71 48.47
N PHE A 8 16.04 -0.20 47.89
CA PHE A 8 16.21 -0.73 46.54
C PHE A 8 14.88 -0.62 45.79
N THR A 9 14.98 -0.38 44.50
CA THR A 9 13.89 -0.24 43.54
C THR A 9 14.07 -1.24 42.42
N CYS A 10 13.13 -1.29 41.47
CA CYS A 10 13.24 -2.17 40.31
C CYS A 10 14.34 -1.74 39.32
N GLN A 11 15.01 -0.61 39.52
CA GLN A 11 16.23 -0.24 38.78
C GLN A 11 17.48 -0.96 39.31
N ASP A 12 17.42 -1.54 40.52
CA ASP A 12 18.57 -2.12 41.22
C ASP A 12 18.70 -3.63 40.99
N ILE A 13 18.26 -4.10 39.84
CA ILE A 13 18.32 -5.49 39.40
C ILE A 13 19.76 -6.04 39.47
N GLY A 14 19.93 -7.23 40.07
CA GLY A 14 21.20 -7.91 40.25
C GLY A 14 21.83 -7.77 41.64
N VAL A 15 23.13 -8.11 41.73
CA VAL A 15 23.87 -8.14 43.01
C VAL A 15 24.34 -6.75 43.39
N ASN A 16 23.68 -6.16 44.38
CA ASN A 16 24.06 -4.89 45.00
C ASN A 16 24.98 -5.14 46.20
N THR A 17 25.94 -4.24 46.44
CA THR A 17 26.78 -4.25 47.65
C THR A 17 26.41 -3.07 48.55
N VAL A 18 26.13 -3.37 49.81
CA VAL A 18 25.85 -2.38 50.86
C VAL A 18 27.02 -2.32 51.82
N THR A 19 27.51 -1.11 52.10
CA THR A 19 28.61 -0.86 53.03
C THR A 19 28.06 -0.25 54.32
N LEU A 20 28.39 -0.87 55.45
CA LEU A 20 28.14 -0.36 56.80
C LEU A 20 29.41 0.31 57.32
N THR A 21 29.33 1.60 57.65
CA THR A 21 30.43 2.40 58.19
C THR A 21 30.18 2.74 59.66
N VAL A 22 31.17 2.51 60.51
CA VAL A 22 31.14 2.83 61.94
C VAL A 22 32.28 3.79 62.26
N ILE A 23 31.95 4.90 62.92
CA ILE A 23 32.92 5.88 63.43
C ILE A 23 32.76 5.94 64.95
N ASP A 24 33.86 5.81 65.69
CA ASP A 24 33.87 5.96 67.15
C ASP A 24 34.00 7.43 67.60
N ARG A 25 33.93 7.67 68.92
CA ARG A 25 34.05 9.03 69.48
C ARG A 25 35.45 9.65 69.35
N SER A 26 36.45 8.86 68.94
CA SER A 26 37.82 9.30 68.68
C SER A 26 38.08 9.53 67.18
N GLY A 27 37.08 9.29 66.32
CA GLY A 27 37.18 9.45 64.87
C GLY A 27 37.71 8.23 64.13
N ASN A 28 37.89 7.08 64.79
CA ASN A 28 38.35 5.86 64.11
C ASN A 28 37.21 5.29 63.26
N ILE A 29 37.50 4.97 61.99
CA ILE A 29 36.53 4.46 61.02
C ILE A 29 36.76 2.97 60.77
N SER A 30 35.68 2.18 60.73
CA SER A 30 35.67 0.78 60.30
C SER A 30 34.49 0.51 59.37
N THR A 31 34.69 -0.34 58.35
CA THR A 31 33.66 -0.67 57.36
C THR A 31 33.48 -2.18 57.22
N SER A 32 32.27 -2.61 56.86
CA SER A 32 31.93 -3.99 56.50
C SER A 32 30.91 -3.99 55.36
N THR A 33 30.93 -5.00 54.49
CA THR A 33 30.03 -5.10 53.34
C THR A 33 29.10 -6.30 53.42
N ALA A 34 27.90 -6.14 52.87
CA ALA A 34 26.92 -7.21 52.67
C ALA A 34 26.36 -7.13 51.24
N THR A 35 26.02 -8.27 50.64
CA THR A 35 25.43 -8.33 49.29
C THR A 35 23.92 -8.56 49.36
N VAL A 36 23.19 -7.85 48.49
CA VAL A 36 21.73 -7.93 48.34
C VAL A 36 21.43 -8.17 46.87
N ASN A 37 20.88 -9.33 46.52
CA ASN A 37 20.58 -9.69 45.14
C ASN A 37 19.10 -9.45 44.83
N ILE A 38 18.80 -8.54 43.90
CA ILE A 38 17.44 -8.20 43.47
C ILE A 38 17.15 -8.96 42.17
N GLN A 39 16.18 -9.87 42.17
CA GLN A 39 15.86 -10.69 41.00
C GLN A 39 14.63 -10.16 40.24
N PRO A 40 14.74 -9.85 38.94
CA PRO A 40 13.64 -9.81 37.99
C PRO A 40 13.64 -11.08 37.12
N ALA A 41 12.58 -11.22 36.33
CA ALA A 41 12.18 -12.38 35.52
C ALA A 41 11.30 -13.37 36.30
N ALA A 42 10.09 -13.57 35.78
CA ALA A 42 9.30 -14.73 36.09
C ALA A 42 9.74 -15.86 35.16
N ILE A 43 9.85 -17.07 35.69
CA ILE A 43 10.12 -18.28 34.92
C ILE A 43 9.12 -19.36 35.29
N ILE A 44 8.66 -20.09 34.29
CA ILE A 44 7.90 -21.32 34.48
C ILE A 44 8.89 -22.48 34.46
N THR A 45 8.83 -23.33 35.49
CA THR A 45 9.61 -24.57 35.57
C THR A 45 8.64 -25.74 35.47
N VAL A 46 8.81 -26.56 34.43
CA VAL A 46 7.97 -27.73 34.12
C VAL A 46 8.84 -28.82 33.49
N GLY A 47 8.46 -30.09 33.66
CA GLY A 47 9.18 -31.23 33.08
C GLY A 47 8.60 -31.73 31.75
N GLN A 48 7.28 -31.84 31.66
CA GLN A 48 6.55 -32.32 30.48
C GLN A 48 5.36 -31.40 30.23
N THR A 49 5.26 -30.87 29.01
CA THR A 49 4.22 -29.91 28.59
C THR A 49 3.17 -30.52 27.66
N THR A 50 3.44 -31.69 27.07
CA THR A 50 2.49 -32.46 26.26
C THR A 50 1.95 -33.64 27.07
N VAL A 51 0.64 -33.73 27.26
CA VAL A 51 -0.03 -34.83 27.97
C VAL A 51 -1.32 -35.24 27.24
N CYS A 52 -1.87 -36.41 27.56
CA CYS A 52 -3.10 -36.91 26.91
C CYS A 52 -4.37 -36.23 27.44
N ALA A 53 -5.45 -36.28 26.66
CA ALA A 53 -6.77 -35.82 27.07
C ALA A 53 -7.19 -36.35 28.46
N GLY A 54 -7.72 -35.45 29.29
CA GLY A 54 -8.06 -35.74 30.69
C GLY A 54 -6.87 -35.83 31.65
N GLN A 55 -5.63 -35.55 31.22
CA GLN A 55 -4.48 -35.28 32.09
C GLN A 55 -4.25 -33.76 32.23
N THR A 56 -3.39 -33.38 33.17
CA THR A 56 -3.09 -31.97 33.48
C THR A 56 -1.60 -31.73 33.61
N VAL A 57 -1.12 -30.56 33.15
CA VAL A 57 0.27 -30.13 33.35
C VAL A 57 0.37 -29.22 34.57
N SER A 58 1.30 -29.52 35.47
CA SER A 58 1.61 -28.67 36.62
C SER A 58 2.73 -27.69 36.27
N LEU A 59 2.39 -26.42 36.10
CA LEU A 59 3.33 -25.33 35.85
C LEU A 59 3.73 -24.69 37.20
N SER A 60 5.02 -24.53 37.46
CA SER A 60 5.54 -23.93 38.70
C SER A 60 6.30 -22.64 38.41
N ALA A 61 5.87 -21.52 38.98
CA ALA A 61 6.62 -20.28 38.91
C ALA A 61 7.85 -20.28 39.85
N ASN A 62 8.79 -19.36 39.64
CA ASN A 62 9.82 -19.05 40.63
C ASN A 62 9.23 -18.45 41.94
N LEU A 63 10.09 -18.17 42.92
CA LEU A 63 9.66 -17.55 44.17
C LEU A 63 9.30 -16.07 43.96
N GLY A 64 8.20 -15.67 44.59
CA GLY A 64 7.66 -14.32 44.63
C GLY A 64 6.54 -14.26 45.69
N ASP A 65 5.95 -13.08 45.87
CA ASP A 65 4.98 -12.79 46.92
C ASP A 65 3.54 -12.76 46.39
N SER A 66 3.34 -12.43 45.11
CA SER A 66 2.09 -12.68 44.40
C SER A 66 2.32 -13.18 42.96
N TYR A 67 1.28 -13.82 42.43
CA TYR A 67 1.27 -14.45 41.10
C TYR A 67 -0.01 -14.05 40.37
N GLN A 68 0.03 -14.02 39.05
CA GLN A 68 -1.14 -14.02 38.17
C GLN A 68 -0.80 -14.82 36.92
N TRP A 69 -1.63 -15.82 36.58
CA TRP A 69 -1.45 -16.62 35.36
C TRP A 69 -2.31 -16.10 34.20
N TYR A 70 -1.81 -16.33 33.00
CA TYR A 70 -2.44 -15.97 31.72
C TYR A 70 -2.44 -17.20 30.81
N LYS A 71 -3.37 -17.23 29.86
CA LYS A 71 -3.43 -18.21 28.76
C LYS A 71 -3.69 -17.45 27.46
N ASN A 72 -2.81 -17.62 26.47
CA ASN A 72 -2.83 -16.87 25.21
C ASN A 72 -2.94 -15.35 25.50
N ASP A 73 -2.12 -14.88 26.43
CA ASP A 73 -2.08 -13.52 27.01
C ASP A 73 -3.37 -12.99 27.68
N VAL A 74 -4.47 -13.76 27.66
CA VAL A 74 -5.69 -13.48 28.41
C VAL A 74 -5.54 -13.88 29.88
N LEU A 75 -5.96 -13.01 30.80
CA LEU A 75 -5.91 -13.24 32.25
C LEU A 75 -6.80 -14.44 32.66
N ILE A 76 -6.24 -15.37 33.44
CA ILE A 76 -7.02 -16.46 34.06
C ILE A 76 -7.53 -16.00 35.43
N ASP A 77 -8.84 -15.82 35.57
CA ASP A 77 -9.43 -15.33 36.83
C ASP A 77 -9.13 -16.26 38.03
N GLY A 78 -8.85 -15.65 39.18
CA GLY A 78 -8.50 -16.34 40.43
C GLY A 78 -7.16 -17.11 40.42
N ALA A 79 -6.43 -17.18 39.30
CA ALA A 79 -5.19 -17.94 39.20
C ALA A 79 -4.00 -17.18 39.79
N THR A 80 -3.97 -17.06 41.13
CA THR A 80 -3.00 -16.23 41.87
C THR A 80 -2.01 -17.03 42.74
N VAL A 81 -1.89 -18.33 42.50
CA VAL A 81 -1.00 -19.24 43.24
C VAL A 81 0.26 -19.60 42.45
N ARG A 82 1.35 -19.91 43.16
CA ARG A 82 2.67 -20.23 42.56
C ARG A 82 2.65 -21.42 41.58
N ASN A 83 1.81 -22.42 41.85
CA ASN A 83 1.69 -23.61 41.01
C ASN A 83 0.31 -23.58 40.33
N PHE A 84 0.28 -23.62 39.01
CA PHE A 84 -0.93 -23.67 38.21
C PHE A 84 -1.10 -25.06 37.58
N THR A 85 -2.35 -25.50 37.42
CA THR A 85 -2.69 -26.79 36.82
C THR A 85 -3.42 -26.56 35.52
N ALA A 86 -2.69 -26.64 34.40
CA ALA A 86 -3.25 -26.48 33.07
C ALA A 86 -3.98 -27.77 32.65
N ALA A 87 -5.26 -27.64 32.30
CA ALA A 87 -6.13 -28.73 31.85
C ALA A 87 -6.61 -28.58 30.40
N THR A 88 -6.16 -27.54 29.69
CA THR A 88 -6.50 -27.27 28.28
C THR A 88 -5.27 -26.79 27.53
N SER A 89 -5.18 -27.08 26.22
CA SER A 89 -4.09 -26.63 25.36
C SER A 89 -4.04 -25.11 25.25
N GLY A 90 -2.85 -24.54 25.13
CA GLY A 90 -2.59 -23.12 24.93
C GLY A 90 -1.28 -22.66 25.56
N ASP A 91 -0.96 -21.38 25.39
CA ASP A 91 0.29 -20.76 25.81
C ASP A 91 0.13 -20.09 27.16
N TYR A 92 0.79 -20.64 28.19
CA TYR A 92 0.65 -20.14 29.55
C TYR A 92 1.84 -19.26 29.94
N SER A 93 1.55 -18.07 30.45
CA SER A 93 2.56 -17.17 31.06
C SER A 93 2.16 -16.82 32.50
N VAL A 94 3.14 -16.41 33.31
CA VAL A 94 2.90 -16.00 34.70
C VAL A 94 3.58 -14.67 34.98
N LYS A 95 2.82 -13.73 35.55
CA LYS A 95 3.34 -12.51 36.16
C LYS A 95 3.61 -12.77 37.63
N VAL A 96 4.85 -12.55 38.07
CA VAL A 96 5.30 -12.70 39.45
C VAL A 96 5.63 -11.32 40.00
N THR A 97 5.14 -11.03 41.21
CA THR A 97 5.44 -9.78 41.93
C THR A 97 6.13 -10.10 43.25
N ASN A 98 7.16 -9.34 43.62
CA ASN A 98 7.81 -9.47 44.93
C ASN A 98 7.27 -8.47 45.97
N ALA A 99 7.65 -8.63 47.24
CA ALA A 99 7.22 -7.77 48.34
C ALA A 99 7.64 -6.29 48.21
N ALA A 100 8.59 -5.97 47.33
CA ALA A 100 8.99 -4.60 47.00
C ALA A 100 8.18 -4.01 45.82
N GLY A 101 7.22 -4.76 45.26
CA GLY A 101 6.35 -4.34 44.16
C GLY A 101 6.93 -4.54 42.76
N CYS A 102 8.13 -5.10 42.62
CA CYS A 102 8.71 -5.35 41.30
C CYS A 102 8.05 -6.55 40.63
N THR A 103 7.64 -6.39 39.38
CA THR A 103 6.97 -7.41 38.57
C THR A 103 7.85 -7.92 37.44
N GLY A 104 7.74 -9.20 37.11
CA GLY A 104 8.18 -9.74 35.82
C GLY A 104 7.16 -10.72 35.28
N THR A 105 7.01 -10.78 33.96
CA THR A 105 6.19 -11.79 33.25
C THR A 105 7.11 -12.80 32.59
N SER A 106 6.72 -14.07 32.59
CA SER A 106 7.50 -15.13 31.93
C SER A 106 7.27 -15.10 30.43
N LEU A 107 8.20 -15.68 29.66
CA LEU A 107 7.87 -16.15 28.31
C LEU A 107 6.71 -17.17 28.39
N ALA A 108 5.97 -17.28 27.30
CA ALA A 108 4.95 -18.30 27.13
C ALA A 108 5.53 -19.71 27.23
N THR A 109 4.78 -20.61 27.88
CA THR A 109 5.04 -22.04 27.91
C THR A 109 3.85 -22.76 27.30
N THR A 110 4.02 -23.25 26.07
CA THR A 110 3.00 -24.02 25.35
C THR A 110 2.69 -25.31 26.08
N VAL A 111 1.43 -25.50 26.48
CA VAL A 111 0.89 -26.76 26.97
C VAL A 111 0.02 -27.37 25.88
N THR A 112 0.23 -28.66 25.62
CA THR A 112 -0.52 -29.41 24.60
C THR A 112 -1.23 -30.57 25.25
N ILE A 113 -2.56 -30.54 25.23
CA ILE A 113 -3.40 -31.68 25.55
C ILE A 113 -3.68 -32.42 24.23
N ASN A 114 -3.04 -33.57 24.05
CA ASN A 114 -3.20 -34.42 22.87
C ASN A 114 -4.40 -35.36 23.03
N GLU A 115 -5.29 -35.38 22.04
CA GLU A 115 -6.45 -36.27 22.04
C GLU A 115 -6.04 -37.75 21.94
N PHE A 116 -6.92 -38.65 22.39
CA PHE A 116 -6.65 -40.08 22.26
C PHE A 116 -6.72 -40.52 20.79
N PRO A 117 -5.82 -41.41 20.31
CA PRO A 117 -5.85 -41.87 18.94
C PRO A 117 -7.13 -42.66 18.65
N THR A 118 -7.78 -42.37 17.52
CA THR A 118 -8.95 -43.14 17.06
C THR A 118 -8.49 -44.49 16.49
N VAL A 119 -9.01 -45.60 17.03
CA VAL A 119 -8.56 -46.95 16.68
C VAL A 119 -9.69 -47.76 16.04
N GLN A 120 -9.49 -48.14 14.78
CA GLN A 120 -10.31 -49.16 14.12
C GLN A 120 -9.44 -50.30 13.61
N VAL A 121 -10.06 -51.49 13.50
CA VAL A 121 -9.47 -52.69 12.88
C VAL A 121 -10.32 -53.06 11.68
N LEU A 122 -9.72 -53.31 10.53
CA LEU A 122 -10.41 -53.71 9.32
C LEU A 122 -10.09 -55.18 8.98
N PRO A 123 -11.10 -56.01 8.62
CA PRO A 123 -12.53 -55.75 8.76
C PRO A 123 -12.96 -55.63 10.24
N ASN A 124 -14.03 -54.87 10.53
CA ASN A 124 -14.57 -54.70 11.89
C ASN A 124 -15.86 -55.52 12.09
N GLY A 125 -16.26 -55.75 13.35
CA GLY A 125 -17.41 -56.59 13.69
C GLY A 125 -17.07 -58.09 13.71
N THR A 126 -17.49 -58.85 12.69
CA THR A 126 -17.22 -60.30 12.60
C THR A 126 -16.46 -60.63 11.31
N ALA A 127 -15.39 -61.41 11.44
CA ALA A 127 -14.59 -61.95 10.34
C ALA A 127 -14.47 -63.49 10.45
N TYR A 128 -14.18 -64.14 9.33
CA TYR A 128 -14.25 -65.61 9.21
C TYR A 128 -12.88 -66.21 8.85
N LEU A 129 -12.55 -67.37 9.43
CA LEU A 129 -11.35 -68.12 9.06
C LEU A 129 -11.52 -68.75 7.66
N CYS A 130 -10.57 -68.50 6.75
CA CYS A 130 -10.61 -69.03 5.39
C CYS A 130 -9.92 -70.40 5.26
N GLY A 131 -9.83 -70.96 4.03
CA GLY A 131 -9.28 -72.30 3.77
C GLY A 131 -7.80 -72.54 4.14
N ASN A 132 -7.07 -71.48 4.51
CA ASN A 132 -5.73 -71.51 5.11
C ASN A 132 -5.76 -71.41 6.66
N ASN A 133 -6.95 -71.48 7.27
CA ASN A 133 -7.27 -71.20 8.67
C ASN A 133 -6.73 -69.85 9.17
N SER A 134 -6.82 -68.78 8.36
CA SER A 134 -6.52 -67.43 8.83
C SER A 134 -7.29 -66.35 8.07
N VAL A 135 -7.25 -65.12 8.60
CA VAL A 135 -7.80 -63.89 8.01
C VAL A 135 -6.86 -62.73 8.39
N GLU A 136 -6.74 -61.70 7.54
CA GLU A 136 -5.97 -60.51 7.90
C GLU A 136 -6.82 -59.56 8.74
N LEU A 137 -6.31 -59.14 9.91
CA LEU A 137 -6.79 -57.98 10.64
C LEU A 137 -5.75 -56.85 10.49
N LYS A 138 -6.20 -55.67 10.06
CA LYS A 138 -5.37 -54.49 9.83
C LYS A 138 -5.83 -53.34 10.73
N ALA A 139 -4.98 -52.88 11.64
CA ALA A 139 -5.26 -51.70 12.45
C ALA A 139 -5.14 -50.39 11.64
N ALA A 140 -5.81 -49.33 12.12
CA ALA A 140 -5.51 -47.94 11.78
C ALA A 140 -4.02 -47.61 12.02
N GLU A 141 -3.54 -46.49 11.47
CA GLU A 141 -2.13 -46.11 11.60
C GLU A 141 -1.83 -45.51 12.99
N SER A 142 -0.78 -46.00 13.64
CA SER A 142 -0.30 -45.55 14.96
C SER A 142 1.18 -45.94 15.14
N SER A 143 1.85 -45.37 16.14
CA SER A 143 3.27 -45.59 16.39
C SER A 143 3.61 -46.98 16.97
N LEU A 144 2.78 -47.50 17.89
CA LEU A 144 2.95 -48.84 18.48
C LEU A 144 1.62 -49.59 18.53
N TYR A 145 1.68 -50.92 18.53
CA TYR A 145 0.53 -51.82 18.57
C TYR A 145 0.77 -52.95 19.59
N GLN A 146 -0.31 -53.48 20.17
CA GLN A 146 -0.34 -54.72 20.93
C GLN A 146 -1.70 -55.38 20.73
N TRP A 147 -1.73 -56.54 20.08
CA TRP A 147 -2.96 -57.31 19.88
C TRP A 147 -3.35 -58.08 21.14
N ILE A 148 -4.65 -58.21 21.33
CA ILE A 148 -5.29 -58.79 22.51
C ILE A 148 -6.26 -59.86 22.03
N LYS A 149 -6.25 -61.05 22.64
CA LYS A 149 -7.24 -62.11 22.44
C LYS A 149 -7.98 -62.36 23.73
N ASP A 150 -9.31 -62.28 23.70
CA ASP A 150 -10.20 -62.57 24.83
C ASP A 150 -9.80 -61.83 26.12
N GLY A 151 -9.33 -60.58 25.98
CA GLY A 151 -8.85 -59.72 27.08
C GLY A 151 -7.40 -59.92 27.53
N VAL A 152 -6.62 -60.80 26.87
CA VAL A 152 -5.22 -61.09 27.19
C VAL A 152 -4.30 -60.67 26.05
N ASP A 153 -3.23 -59.92 26.36
CA ASP A 153 -2.19 -59.54 25.40
C ASP A 153 -1.56 -60.78 24.73
N ILE A 154 -1.52 -60.79 23.40
CA ILE A 154 -0.88 -61.84 22.60
C ILE A 154 0.63 -61.54 22.54
N PRO A 155 1.51 -62.39 23.10
CA PRO A 155 2.94 -62.10 23.14
C PRO A 155 3.51 -61.85 21.74
N THR A 156 4.33 -60.80 21.61
CA THR A 156 5.01 -60.36 20.36
C THR A 156 4.11 -59.92 19.21
N ALA A 157 2.79 -59.90 19.37
CA ALA A 157 1.86 -59.39 18.36
C ALA A 157 1.80 -57.86 18.40
N THR A 158 2.87 -57.20 17.94
CA THR A 158 3.05 -55.74 18.02
C THR A 158 3.10 -55.04 16.67
N GLN A 159 2.59 -55.70 15.62
CA GLN A 159 2.55 -55.19 14.25
C GLN A 159 1.17 -54.62 13.92
N ARG A 160 1.09 -53.67 12.98
CA ARG A 160 -0.18 -53.10 12.49
C ARG A 160 -1.12 -54.16 11.89
N LYS A 161 -0.56 -55.22 11.31
CA LYS A 161 -1.30 -56.37 10.79
C LYS A 161 -1.16 -57.57 11.72
N TYR A 162 -2.24 -58.33 11.89
CA TYR A 162 -2.25 -59.59 12.62
C TYR A 162 -3.09 -60.63 11.88
N PHE A 163 -2.68 -61.89 11.98
CA PHE A 163 -3.26 -63.02 11.24
C PHE A 163 -3.76 -64.07 12.23
N PRO A 164 -4.93 -63.87 12.87
CA PRO A 164 -5.52 -64.86 13.76
C PRO A 164 -5.76 -66.18 13.01
N SER A 165 -5.58 -67.30 13.72
CA SER A 165 -5.83 -68.65 13.21
C SER A 165 -6.72 -69.52 14.12
N VAL A 166 -7.29 -68.89 15.15
CA VAL A 166 -8.14 -69.50 16.17
C VAL A 166 -9.32 -68.56 16.41
N VAL A 167 -10.51 -69.12 16.67
CA VAL A 167 -11.69 -68.35 17.03
C VAL A 167 -11.51 -67.59 18.36
N GLY A 168 -12.16 -66.44 18.49
CA GLY A 168 -12.10 -65.59 19.67
C GLY A 168 -12.41 -64.14 19.37
N SER A 169 -12.41 -63.31 20.42
CA SER A 169 -12.58 -61.86 20.35
C SER A 169 -11.20 -61.20 20.31
N TYR A 170 -10.88 -60.48 19.24
CA TYR A 170 -9.59 -59.83 19.05
C TYR A 170 -9.73 -58.30 19.05
N SER A 171 -8.88 -57.60 19.79
CA SER A 171 -8.76 -56.14 19.72
C SER A 171 -7.29 -55.74 19.63
N VAL A 172 -7.03 -54.49 19.25
CA VAL A 172 -5.67 -53.93 19.25
C VAL A 172 -5.63 -52.72 20.18
N ARG A 173 -4.66 -52.71 21.09
CA ARG A 173 -4.28 -51.51 21.83
C ARG A 173 -3.16 -50.83 21.06
N VAL A 174 -3.29 -49.53 20.82
CA VAL A 174 -2.27 -48.73 20.15
C VAL A 174 -1.71 -47.67 21.08
N VAL A 175 -0.53 -47.18 20.74
CA VAL A 175 0.07 -45.98 21.32
C VAL A 175 0.44 -45.06 20.16
N ASP A 176 0.10 -43.78 20.27
CA ASP A 176 0.52 -42.76 19.31
C ASP A 176 1.95 -42.24 19.59
N PHE A 177 2.36 -41.21 18.86
CA PHE A 177 3.69 -40.61 19.00
C PHE A 177 3.89 -39.87 20.33
N PHE A 178 2.82 -39.38 20.95
CA PHE A 178 2.82 -38.63 22.20
C PHE A 178 2.65 -39.52 23.44
N GLY A 179 2.49 -40.83 23.25
CA GLY A 179 2.32 -41.81 24.32
C GLY A 179 0.87 -42.08 24.72
N CYS A 180 -0.11 -41.50 24.00
CA CYS A 180 -1.52 -41.67 24.32
C CYS A 180 -2.06 -42.99 23.78
N THR A 181 -2.85 -43.67 24.60
CA THR A 181 -3.24 -45.07 24.37
C THR A 181 -4.73 -45.21 24.16
N ALA A 182 -5.14 -45.99 23.16
CA ALA A 182 -6.53 -46.39 22.96
C ALA A 182 -6.60 -47.87 22.55
N THR A 183 -7.76 -48.49 22.71
CA THR A 183 -8.02 -49.89 22.34
C THR A 183 -9.22 -49.95 21.40
N SER A 184 -9.11 -50.70 20.31
CA SER A 184 -10.19 -50.86 19.34
C SER A 184 -11.39 -51.61 19.92
N ASP A 185 -12.53 -51.42 19.28
CA ASP A 185 -13.64 -52.39 19.37
C ASP A 185 -13.17 -53.81 19.01
N PRO A 186 -13.81 -54.86 19.57
CA PRO A 186 -13.46 -56.24 19.29
C PRO A 186 -13.93 -56.68 17.90
N VAL A 187 -13.05 -57.40 17.20
CA VAL A 187 -13.38 -58.20 16.01
C VAL A 187 -13.53 -59.66 16.42
N VAL A 188 -14.70 -60.21 16.17
CA VAL A 188 -15.03 -61.62 16.44
C VAL A 188 -14.55 -62.48 15.28
N ILE A 189 -13.66 -63.43 15.56
CA ILE A 189 -13.21 -64.43 14.59
C ILE A 189 -14.07 -65.68 14.72
N SER A 190 -14.89 -65.97 13.70
CA SER A 190 -15.73 -67.16 13.61
C SER A 190 -15.16 -68.23 12.68
N ALA A 191 -15.60 -69.48 12.90
CA ALA A 191 -15.39 -70.64 12.04
C ALA A 191 -16.65 -71.04 11.24
N ASP A 192 -17.70 -70.22 11.25
CA ASP A 192 -18.89 -70.40 10.42
C ASP A 192 -18.57 -70.14 8.93
N ALA A 193 -19.50 -70.49 8.04
CA ALA A 193 -19.35 -70.26 6.60
C ALA A 193 -19.20 -68.75 6.29
N PRO A 194 -18.16 -68.32 5.55
CA PRO A 194 -17.99 -66.91 5.22
C PRO A 194 -19.10 -66.39 4.29
N PRO A 195 -19.30 -65.06 4.22
CA PRO A 195 -20.02 -64.43 3.12
C PRO A 195 -19.25 -64.63 1.80
N THR A 196 -19.86 -64.24 0.68
CA THR A 196 -19.20 -64.30 -0.63
C THR A 196 -19.57 -63.07 -1.44
N MET A 197 -18.58 -62.19 -1.61
CA MET A 197 -18.72 -60.90 -2.24
C MET A 197 -18.70 -61.00 -3.76
N THR A 198 -19.51 -60.16 -4.40
CA THR A 198 -19.27 -59.69 -5.77
C THR A 198 -19.44 -58.18 -5.82
N MET A 199 -18.63 -57.49 -6.63
CA MET A 199 -18.78 -56.05 -6.89
C MET A 199 -19.17 -55.82 -8.35
N LYS A 200 -19.99 -54.80 -8.61
CA LYS A 200 -20.47 -54.45 -9.94
C LYS A 200 -20.43 -52.94 -10.18
N GLU A 201 -20.22 -52.53 -11.43
CA GLU A 201 -20.63 -51.22 -11.94
C GLU A 201 -21.80 -51.47 -12.91
N ALA A 202 -22.95 -50.85 -12.65
CA ALA A 202 -24.23 -51.20 -13.28
C ALA A 202 -24.48 -52.73 -13.30
N SER A 203 -24.52 -53.35 -14.50
CA SER A 203 -24.72 -54.80 -14.67
C SER A 203 -23.42 -55.62 -14.77
N THR A 204 -22.26 -54.97 -14.83
CA THR A 204 -20.96 -55.62 -15.09
C THR A 204 -20.32 -56.05 -13.78
N VAL A 205 -19.99 -57.34 -13.63
CA VAL A 205 -19.20 -57.83 -12.48
C VAL A 205 -17.75 -57.41 -12.65
N LEU A 206 -17.20 -56.73 -11.64
CA LEU A 206 -15.83 -56.24 -11.64
C LEU A 206 -14.86 -57.27 -11.06
N ALA A 207 -13.64 -57.29 -11.60
CA ALA A 207 -12.49 -57.94 -10.98
C ALA A 207 -11.74 -56.93 -10.08
N THR A 208 -10.96 -57.42 -9.12
CA THR A 208 -10.07 -56.56 -8.33
C THR A 208 -9.02 -55.90 -9.23
N ASN A 209 -8.65 -54.66 -8.92
CA ASN A 209 -7.85 -53.75 -9.75
C ASN A 209 -8.50 -53.37 -11.10
N HIS A 210 -9.82 -53.44 -11.23
CA HIS A 210 -10.51 -52.85 -12.38
C HIS A 210 -10.21 -51.34 -12.50
N LEU A 211 -9.99 -50.85 -13.72
CA LEU A 211 -9.69 -49.45 -13.99
C LEU A 211 -10.95 -48.70 -14.45
N VAL A 212 -11.28 -47.62 -13.76
CA VAL A 212 -12.35 -46.69 -14.07
C VAL A 212 -11.73 -45.34 -14.46
N ALA A 213 -11.81 -44.98 -15.73
CA ALA A 213 -11.45 -43.63 -16.18
C ALA A 213 -12.61 -42.67 -15.88
N LEU A 214 -12.32 -41.53 -15.27
CA LEU A 214 -13.29 -40.44 -15.06
C LEU A 214 -13.25 -39.40 -16.18
N GLY A 215 -12.15 -39.33 -16.93
CA GLY A 215 -11.94 -38.34 -18.00
C GLY A 215 -11.24 -37.08 -17.51
N THR A 216 -11.44 -35.98 -18.24
CA THR A 216 -11.07 -34.64 -17.78
C THR A 216 -12.13 -34.15 -16.80
N VAL A 217 -11.70 -33.56 -15.68
CA VAL A 217 -12.59 -32.95 -14.68
C VAL A 217 -11.90 -31.70 -14.15
N ASN A 218 -12.46 -30.53 -14.42
CA ASN A 218 -11.97 -29.25 -13.93
C ASN A 218 -11.99 -29.20 -12.40
N THR A 219 -11.24 -28.25 -11.85
CA THR A 219 -11.30 -27.84 -10.45
C THR A 219 -12.74 -27.52 -10.02
N ARG A 220 -13.06 -27.68 -8.73
CA ARG A 220 -14.35 -27.36 -8.09
C ARG A 220 -15.61 -28.10 -8.64
N LYS A 221 -15.63 -28.60 -9.88
CA LYS A 221 -16.63 -29.51 -10.46
C LYS A 221 -16.52 -30.91 -9.87
N SER A 222 -17.59 -31.70 -9.94
CA SER A 222 -17.59 -33.05 -9.36
C SER A 222 -18.25 -34.14 -10.19
N VAL A 223 -17.62 -35.32 -10.17
CA VAL A 223 -18.11 -36.53 -10.85
C VAL A 223 -18.47 -37.59 -9.80
N THR A 224 -19.60 -38.27 -9.99
CA THR A 224 -20.02 -39.36 -9.09
C THR A 224 -20.03 -40.71 -9.80
N LYS A 225 -19.74 -41.78 -9.05
CA LYS A 225 -19.75 -43.16 -9.53
C LYS A 225 -20.44 -44.07 -8.52
N THR A 226 -21.33 -44.93 -9.00
CA THR A 226 -22.12 -45.85 -8.16
C THR A 226 -21.79 -47.31 -8.49
N PHE A 227 -21.46 -48.07 -7.44
CA PHE A 227 -21.09 -49.48 -7.51
C PHE A 227 -22.05 -50.31 -6.64
N SER A 228 -22.34 -51.54 -7.05
CA SER A 228 -23.20 -52.46 -6.29
C SER A 228 -22.36 -53.56 -5.64
N THR A 229 -22.44 -53.69 -4.31
CA THR A 229 -21.97 -54.88 -3.60
C THR A 229 -23.08 -55.92 -3.55
N SER A 230 -22.81 -57.20 -3.79
CA SER A 230 -23.80 -58.27 -3.65
C SER A 230 -23.24 -59.45 -2.86
N ASN A 231 -24.07 -60.04 -1.99
CA ASN A 231 -23.68 -61.18 -1.15
C ASN A 231 -24.37 -62.47 -1.62
N SER A 232 -23.57 -63.46 -2.01
CA SER A 232 -24.05 -64.81 -2.35
C SER A 232 -23.80 -65.87 -1.26
N GLY A 233 -23.06 -65.50 -0.21
CA GLY A 233 -22.77 -66.36 0.94
C GLY A 233 -23.94 -66.43 1.94
N ILE A 234 -23.79 -67.27 2.97
CA ILE A 234 -24.85 -67.56 3.95
C ILE A 234 -24.91 -66.46 5.04
N ASN A 235 -23.76 -66.09 5.58
CA ASN A 235 -23.65 -65.03 6.58
C ASN A 235 -23.65 -63.63 5.92
N ALA A 236 -23.92 -62.59 6.72
CA ALA A 236 -23.92 -61.22 6.24
C ALA A 236 -22.52 -60.78 5.77
N LEU A 237 -22.46 -60.26 4.53
CA LEU A 237 -21.30 -59.56 4.01
C LEU A 237 -21.28 -58.18 4.63
N ARG A 238 -20.15 -57.78 5.20
CA ARG A 238 -20.00 -56.53 5.92
C ARG A 238 -18.90 -55.69 5.30
N ILE A 239 -19.28 -54.52 4.81
CA ILE A 239 -18.36 -53.53 4.26
C ILE A 239 -17.93 -52.64 5.42
N SER A 240 -16.70 -52.84 5.88
CA SER A 240 -16.18 -52.29 7.14
C SER A 240 -15.55 -50.90 6.98
N GLY A 241 -15.13 -50.56 5.77
CA GLY A 241 -14.45 -49.30 5.45
C GLY A 241 -14.08 -49.25 3.97
N ILE A 242 -13.73 -48.05 3.50
CA ILE A 242 -13.17 -47.79 2.16
C ILE A 242 -11.98 -46.85 2.36
N GLU A 243 -10.80 -47.21 1.83
CA GLU A 243 -9.61 -46.33 1.79
C GLU A 243 -9.31 -45.94 0.34
N PHE A 244 -9.02 -44.67 0.09
CA PHE A 244 -8.43 -44.19 -1.16
C PHE A 244 -6.93 -43.96 -0.96
N LYS A 245 -6.08 -44.36 -1.92
CA LYS A 245 -4.63 -44.13 -1.89
C LYS A 245 -4.07 -43.83 -3.28
N GLY A 246 -3.26 -42.79 -3.40
CA GLY A 246 -2.59 -42.40 -4.64
C GLY A 246 -2.63 -40.89 -4.89
N ALA A 247 -2.17 -40.46 -6.05
CA ALA A 247 -2.20 -39.05 -6.46
C ALA A 247 -3.66 -38.61 -6.67
N GLY A 248 -4.08 -37.50 -6.06
CA GLY A 248 -5.48 -37.04 -6.07
C GLY A 248 -6.41 -37.80 -5.11
N SER A 249 -5.91 -38.65 -4.20
CA SER A 249 -6.79 -39.44 -3.31
C SER A 249 -7.59 -38.64 -2.28
N SER A 250 -7.19 -37.41 -1.96
CA SER A 250 -7.95 -36.45 -1.13
C SER A 250 -9.24 -35.94 -1.80
N ALA A 251 -9.28 -35.92 -3.13
CA ALA A 251 -10.44 -35.51 -3.91
C ALA A 251 -11.58 -36.55 -3.91
N PHE A 252 -11.37 -37.74 -3.33
CA PHE A 252 -12.36 -38.82 -3.28
C PHE A 252 -13.07 -38.91 -1.92
N SER A 253 -14.39 -39.02 -1.97
CA SER A 253 -15.24 -39.26 -0.81
C SER A 253 -16.32 -40.31 -1.07
N VAL A 254 -16.84 -40.93 0.00
CA VAL A 254 -17.99 -41.84 -0.06
C VAL A 254 -19.24 -41.05 0.31
N VAL A 255 -20.22 -41.00 -0.58
CA VAL A 255 -21.46 -40.21 -0.42
C VAL A 255 -22.50 -41.02 0.36
N THR A 256 -22.78 -42.24 -0.10
CA THR A 256 -23.76 -43.15 0.51
C THR A 256 -23.40 -44.61 0.25
N PRO A 257 -23.83 -45.56 1.10
CA PRO A 257 -24.37 -45.34 2.44
C PRO A 257 -23.25 -45.02 3.44
N SER A 258 -23.61 -44.60 4.65
CA SER A 258 -22.67 -44.48 5.77
C SER A 258 -21.98 -45.82 6.05
N LEU A 259 -20.66 -45.81 6.22
CA LEU A 259 -19.88 -46.97 6.64
C LEU A 259 -19.94 -47.13 8.17
N PRO A 260 -19.93 -48.35 8.71
CA PRO A 260 -19.99 -49.63 8.01
C PRO A 260 -21.44 -50.04 7.65
N TYR A 261 -21.60 -50.88 6.63
CA TYR A 261 -22.91 -51.44 6.25
C TYR A 261 -22.86 -52.95 5.99
N GLU A 262 -24.03 -53.59 5.99
CA GLU A 262 -24.19 -55.04 5.80
C GLU A 262 -25.12 -55.38 4.64
N VAL A 263 -24.75 -56.41 3.88
CA VAL A 263 -25.52 -56.99 2.78
C VAL A 263 -25.91 -58.42 3.17
N THR A 264 -27.19 -58.63 3.44
CA THR A 264 -27.72 -59.96 3.79
C THR A 264 -27.65 -60.92 2.59
N GLN A 265 -27.71 -62.22 2.86
CA GLN A 265 -27.71 -63.26 1.83
C GLN A 265 -28.70 -62.97 0.69
N GLY A 266 -28.23 -63.08 -0.56
CA GLY A 266 -29.03 -62.93 -1.77
C GLY A 266 -29.31 -61.50 -2.21
N ASN A 267 -28.99 -60.50 -1.38
CA ASN A 267 -29.25 -59.09 -1.67
C ASN A 267 -28.01 -58.36 -2.20
N ASN A 268 -28.25 -57.13 -2.65
CA ASN A 268 -27.22 -56.16 -3.03
C ASN A 268 -27.43 -54.83 -2.30
N THR A 269 -26.40 -54.00 -2.28
CA THR A 269 -26.43 -52.62 -1.76
C THR A 269 -25.50 -51.77 -2.59
N ASP A 270 -26.04 -50.68 -3.10
CA ASP A 270 -25.31 -49.73 -3.91
C ASP A 270 -24.57 -48.73 -3.02
N PHE A 271 -23.36 -48.36 -3.39
CA PHE A 271 -22.60 -47.28 -2.78
C PHE A 271 -22.07 -46.33 -3.84
N THR A 272 -22.05 -45.04 -3.50
CA THR A 272 -21.69 -43.94 -4.40
C THR A 272 -20.46 -43.22 -3.86
N ILE A 273 -19.51 -42.97 -4.74
CA ILE A 273 -18.35 -42.12 -4.48
C ILE A 273 -18.48 -40.80 -5.26
N LYS A 274 -17.87 -39.73 -4.73
CA LYS A 274 -17.69 -38.43 -5.38
C LYS A 274 -16.20 -38.19 -5.58
N PHE A 275 -15.82 -37.72 -6.76
CA PHE A 275 -14.53 -37.13 -7.08
C PHE A 275 -14.73 -35.61 -7.25
N LEU A 276 -13.94 -34.81 -6.56
CA LEU A 276 -13.96 -33.35 -6.55
C LEU A 276 -12.51 -32.85 -6.42
N PRO A 277 -11.80 -32.61 -7.54
CA PRO A 277 -10.46 -32.03 -7.51
C PRO A 277 -10.53 -30.55 -7.11
N LEU A 278 -9.58 -30.12 -6.29
CA LEU A 278 -9.40 -28.72 -5.88
C LEU A 278 -8.10 -28.11 -6.41
N LEU A 279 -7.29 -28.91 -7.10
CA LEU A 279 -5.99 -28.51 -7.64
C LEU A 279 -5.77 -29.21 -8.99
N PRO A 280 -5.01 -28.59 -9.91
CA PRO A 280 -4.66 -29.16 -11.20
C PRO A 280 -3.83 -30.45 -11.09
N GLY A 281 -3.88 -31.28 -12.13
CA GLY A 281 -2.97 -32.41 -12.31
C GLY A 281 -3.62 -33.79 -12.54
N ASN A 282 -2.77 -34.81 -12.60
CA ASN A 282 -3.17 -36.19 -12.91
C ASN A 282 -3.50 -37.01 -11.65
N THR A 283 -4.65 -37.66 -11.68
CA THR A 283 -5.15 -38.55 -10.63
C THR A 283 -4.83 -40.02 -10.97
N ASP A 284 -4.19 -40.76 -10.05
CA ASP A 284 -4.07 -42.23 -10.07
C ASP A 284 -4.33 -42.74 -8.64
N VAL A 285 -5.55 -43.21 -8.40
CA VAL A 285 -6.05 -43.59 -7.08
C VAL A 285 -6.49 -45.04 -7.07
N THR A 286 -6.00 -45.81 -6.10
CA THR A 286 -6.55 -47.13 -5.75
C THR A 286 -7.51 -46.99 -4.57
N MET A 287 -8.80 -47.21 -4.83
CA MET A 287 -9.81 -47.45 -3.79
C MET A 287 -9.69 -48.90 -3.31
N THR A 288 -9.73 -49.11 -2.00
CA THR A 288 -9.75 -50.42 -1.34
C THR A 288 -10.97 -50.54 -0.45
N VAL A 289 -11.86 -51.49 -0.76
CA VAL A 289 -13.06 -51.82 0.01
C VAL A 289 -12.75 -52.98 0.95
N PHE A 290 -12.91 -52.78 2.25
CA PHE A 290 -12.57 -53.77 3.28
C PHE A 290 -13.79 -54.59 3.68
N THR A 291 -13.70 -55.92 3.55
CA THR A 291 -14.85 -56.82 3.80
C THR A 291 -14.51 -57.98 4.72
N ASN A 292 -15.55 -58.58 5.29
CA ASN A 292 -15.44 -59.83 6.04
C ASN A 292 -15.55 -61.10 5.17
N ASP A 293 -15.63 -61.00 3.84
CA ASP A 293 -15.38 -62.14 2.96
C ASP A 293 -13.88 -62.47 3.04
N CYS A 294 -13.55 -63.61 3.64
CA CYS A 294 -12.15 -64.00 3.84
C CYS A 294 -11.42 -64.37 2.53
N VAL A 295 -12.15 -64.59 1.43
CA VAL A 295 -11.59 -64.80 0.08
C VAL A 295 -11.29 -63.45 -0.59
N THR A 296 -12.11 -62.42 -0.31
CA THR A 296 -11.94 -61.06 -0.83
C THR A 296 -11.92 -59.99 0.29
N PRO A 297 -10.99 -60.08 1.27
CA PRO A 297 -10.99 -59.19 2.44
C PRO A 297 -10.64 -57.75 2.07
N ASN A 298 -9.99 -57.56 0.93
CA ASN A 298 -9.71 -56.28 0.28
C ASN A 298 -10.12 -56.41 -1.19
N PHE A 299 -11.11 -55.64 -1.64
CA PHE A 299 -11.45 -55.51 -3.06
C PHE A 299 -10.99 -54.15 -3.57
N THR A 300 -10.21 -54.12 -4.66
CA THR A 300 -9.62 -52.88 -5.18
C THR A 300 -10.22 -52.42 -6.50
N ILE A 301 -10.35 -51.10 -6.68
CA ILE A 301 -10.66 -50.44 -7.95
C ILE A 301 -9.64 -49.31 -8.15
N LYS A 302 -9.18 -49.11 -9.38
CA LYS A 302 -8.31 -48.01 -9.78
C LYS A 302 -9.11 -46.92 -10.48
N PHE A 303 -8.79 -45.67 -10.19
CA PHE A 303 -9.38 -44.48 -10.82
C PHE A 303 -8.28 -43.64 -11.46
N THR A 304 -8.56 -43.15 -12.66
CA THR A 304 -7.70 -42.17 -13.36
C THR A 304 -8.52 -41.01 -13.89
N ALA A 305 -8.03 -39.80 -13.67
CA ALA A 305 -8.61 -38.54 -14.15
C ALA A 305 -7.48 -37.54 -14.46
N THR A 306 -7.78 -36.51 -15.24
CA THR A 306 -6.90 -35.36 -15.47
C THR A 306 -7.68 -34.10 -15.12
N THR A 307 -7.11 -33.26 -14.27
CA THR A 307 -7.58 -31.89 -14.03
C THR A 307 -6.63 -30.96 -14.79
N PRO A 308 -7.14 -30.12 -15.72
CA PRO A 308 -6.34 -29.14 -16.48
C PRO A 308 -5.49 -28.23 -15.57
N SER A 309 -4.42 -27.65 -16.11
CA SER A 309 -3.52 -26.75 -15.37
C SER A 309 -3.96 -25.29 -15.44
N THR A 310 -4.42 -24.85 -16.61
CA THR A 310 -5.32 -23.71 -16.77
C THR A 310 -6.73 -24.28 -16.75
N PRO A 311 -7.70 -23.64 -16.09
CA PRO A 311 -9.12 -23.89 -16.34
C PRO A 311 -9.49 -23.71 -17.82
N ALA A 312 -10.74 -23.99 -18.15
CA ALA A 312 -11.32 -23.44 -19.36
C ALA A 312 -11.84 -22.04 -19.03
N ASP A 313 -11.69 -21.15 -19.98
CA ASP A 313 -12.07 -19.75 -20.07
C ASP A 313 -12.32 -19.61 -21.59
N THR A 314 -13.50 -19.12 -21.99
CA THR A 314 -14.07 -19.35 -23.33
C THR A 314 -14.24 -18.06 -24.13
N ASP A 315 -14.46 -16.96 -23.42
CA ASP A 315 -14.47 -15.55 -23.85
C ASP A 315 -13.07 -14.92 -23.79
N GLU A 316 -12.17 -15.47 -22.97
CA GLU A 316 -10.84 -14.92 -22.66
C GLU A 316 -10.93 -13.65 -21.78
N ASP A 317 -11.88 -13.60 -20.82
CA ASP A 317 -12.12 -12.47 -19.89
C ASP A 317 -11.31 -12.55 -18.58
N GLY A 318 -10.56 -13.64 -18.37
CA GLY A 318 -9.78 -13.90 -17.14
C GLY A 318 -10.51 -14.71 -16.07
N VAL A 319 -11.83 -14.88 -16.19
CA VAL A 319 -12.68 -15.67 -15.28
C VAL A 319 -12.90 -17.08 -15.87
N PRO A 320 -12.62 -18.15 -15.11
CA PRO A 320 -12.86 -19.50 -15.61
C PRO A 320 -14.34 -19.85 -15.83
N ASP A 321 -14.64 -20.58 -16.92
CA ASP A 321 -15.90 -21.30 -17.22
C ASP A 321 -16.53 -21.93 -15.97
N ASP A 322 -15.69 -22.47 -15.07
CA ASP A 322 -16.14 -23.21 -13.89
C ASP A 322 -16.46 -22.38 -12.64
N VAL A 323 -16.03 -21.11 -12.61
CA VAL A 323 -16.33 -20.06 -11.61
C VAL A 323 -17.64 -19.37 -11.99
N GLU A 324 -17.76 -18.88 -13.22
CA GLU A 324 -18.98 -18.29 -13.77
C GLU A 324 -20.23 -19.19 -13.64
N ASP A 325 -20.11 -20.48 -13.97
CA ASP A 325 -21.15 -21.53 -13.77
C ASP A 325 -21.64 -21.61 -12.29
N VAL A 326 -20.82 -21.17 -11.32
CA VAL A 326 -21.12 -21.16 -9.88
C VAL A 326 -21.80 -19.85 -9.49
N ASP A 327 -21.29 -18.73 -10.00
CA ASP A 327 -21.81 -17.38 -9.74
C ASP A 327 -23.06 -17.02 -10.57
N ASN A 328 -23.32 -17.83 -11.60
CA ASN A 328 -24.48 -17.84 -12.51
C ASN A 328 -24.44 -16.76 -13.61
N THR A 329 -23.25 -16.49 -14.12
CA THR A 329 -23.01 -15.69 -15.34
C THR A 329 -22.85 -16.60 -16.58
N ASP A 330 -22.63 -16.05 -17.79
CA ASP A 330 -22.52 -16.80 -19.07
C ASP A 330 -21.08 -16.88 -19.61
N PRO A 331 -20.45 -18.09 -19.61
CA PRO A 331 -19.10 -18.39 -20.16
C PRO A 331 -18.93 -18.23 -21.68
N ASN A 332 -19.54 -17.22 -22.28
CA ASN A 332 -19.43 -16.83 -23.68
C ASN A 332 -19.64 -15.31 -23.89
N ASP A 333 -19.66 -14.50 -22.83
CA ASP A 333 -20.00 -13.08 -22.81
C ASP A 333 -19.03 -12.32 -21.88
N LEU A 334 -17.99 -11.72 -22.47
CA LEU A 334 -16.83 -11.08 -21.81
C LEU A 334 -17.16 -9.92 -20.84
N GLU A 335 -18.43 -9.54 -20.74
CA GLU A 335 -18.93 -8.51 -19.82
C GLU A 335 -19.97 -9.06 -18.81
N ASP A 336 -20.24 -10.37 -18.79
CA ASP A 336 -21.08 -11.06 -17.79
C ASP A 336 -20.17 -11.83 -16.83
N PHE A 337 -19.49 -11.09 -15.94
CA PHE A 337 -18.75 -11.66 -14.81
C PHE A 337 -19.31 -11.15 -13.48
N LYS A 338 -18.80 -11.73 -12.38
CA LYS A 338 -19.15 -11.28 -11.05
C LYS A 338 -18.19 -10.17 -10.63
N ASP A 339 -18.74 -8.97 -10.51
CA ASP A 339 -18.14 -7.77 -9.92
C ASP A 339 -19.12 -7.30 -8.81
N THR A 340 -18.59 -6.90 -7.64
CA THR A 340 -19.38 -6.65 -6.42
C THR A 340 -19.48 -5.19 -6.02
N ASP A 341 -18.46 -4.37 -6.29
CA ASP A 341 -18.44 -2.93 -6.02
C ASP A 341 -18.62 -2.08 -7.28
N GLY A 342 -18.40 -2.65 -8.47
CA GLY A 342 -18.70 -2.06 -9.77
C GLY A 342 -17.53 -1.31 -10.38
N ASP A 343 -16.29 -1.73 -10.11
CA ASP A 343 -15.10 -1.05 -10.63
C ASP A 343 -14.60 -1.58 -11.97
N GLY A 344 -15.20 -2.65 -12.50
CA GLY A 344 -14.83 -3.26 -13.78
C GLY A 344 -13.84 -4.43 -13.67
N VAL A 345 -13.30 -4.72 -12.48
CA VAL A 345 -12.44 -5.88 -12.21
C VAL A 345 -13.29 -7.05 -11.68
N PRO A 346 -13.14 -8.29 -12.18
CA PRO A 346 -13.89 -9.42 -11.65
C PRO A 346 -13.42 -9.85 -10.24
N ASP A 347 -14.38 -10.18 -9.35
CA ASP A 347 -14.18 -10.78 -8.00
C ASP A 347 -13.12 -11.91 -7.97
N TYR A 348 -13.03 -12.66 -9.06
CA TYR A 348 -12.13 -13.80 -9.21
C TYR A 348 -10.67 -13.37 -9.43
N VAL A 349 -10.46 -12.31 -10.21
CA VAL A 349 -9.13 -11.72 -10.47
C VAL A 349 -8.58 -11.17 -9.16
N GLU A 350 -9.40 -10.43 -8.43
CA GLU A 350 -9.09 -9.91 -7.10
C GLU A 350 -8.79 -10.99 -6.05
N GLU A 351 -9.53 -12.12 -6.00
CA GLU A 351 -9.20 -13.23 -5.08
C GLU A 351 -7.81 -13.84 -5.39
N GLU A 352 -7.38 -13.86 -6.67
CA GLU A 352 -6.08 -14.41 -7.07
C GLU A 352 -4.92 -13.40 -6.91
N ASP A 353 -5.14 -12.10 -7.15
CA ASP A 353 -4.17 -11.02 -6.90
C ASP A 353 -4.06 -10.66 -5.40
N GLY A 354 -5.13 -10.88 -4.64
CA GLY A 354 -5.17 -10.83 -3.18
C GLY A 354 -5.73 -9.54 -2.59
N THR A 355 -6.56 -8.83 -3.34
CA THR A 355 -7.26 -7.59 -2.95
C THR A 355 -8.68 -7.86 -2.41
N ASP A 356 -9.41 -6.82 -1.95
CA ASP A 356 -10.77 -6.92 -1.39
C ASP A 356 -11.84 -6.49 -2.40
N ALA A 357 -12.47 -7.49 -3.04
CA ALA A 357 -13.64 -7.43 -3.94
C ALA A 357 -14.93 -6.85 -3.35
N THR A 358 -14.81 -5.84 -2.49
CA THR A 358 -15.88 -5.00 -1.95
C THR A 358 -15.44 -3.55 -1.71
N ASP A 359 -14.22 -3.16 -2.11
CA ASP A 359 -13.65 -1.82 -1.98
C ASP A 359 -13.02 -1.40 -3.34
N PRO A 360 -13.69 -0.55 -4.16
CA PRO A 360 -13.31 -0.23 -5.55
C PRO A 360 -12.06 0.69 -5.68
N LYS A 361 -11.24 0.70 -4.62
CA LYS A 361 -9.93 1.35 -4.48
C LYS A 361 -8.85 0.38 -3.98
N ASP A 362 -9.21 -0.85 -3.61
CA ASP A 362 -8.26 -1.95 -3.33
C ASP A 362 -8.21 -2.83 -4.58
N VAL A 363 -7.65 -2.29 -5.66
CA VAL A 363 -7.40 -3.00 -6.92
C VAL A 363 -5.90 -3.24 -7.09
N LYS A 364 -5.52 -4.15 -8.00
CA LYS A 364 -4.12 -4.24 -8.42
C LYS A 364 -3.89 -3.26 -9.57
N ASP A 365 -3.08 -2.27 -9.24
CA ASP A 365 -2.52 -1.21 -10.07
C ASP A 365 -1.02 -1.19 -9.69
N THR A 366 -0.14 -1.19 -10.70
CA THR A 366 1.27 -1.58 -10.55
C THR A 366 2.25 -0.42 -10.75
N ASP A 367 1.88 0.60 -11.51
CA ASP A 367 2.57 1.88 -11.66
C ASP A 367 1.93 3.03 -10.86
N GLU A 368 0.74 2.80 -10.29
CA GLU A 368 -0.03 3.72 -9.45
C GLU A 368 -0.74 4.84 -10.25
N ASP A 369 -1.12 4.60 -11.53
CA ASP A 369 -1.78 5.57 -12.45
C ASP A 369 -3.32 5.66 -12.31
N GLY A 370 -3.93 4.84 -11.46
CA GLY A 370 -5.38 4.82 -11.23
C GLY A 370 -6.18 3.93 -12.19
N VAL A 371 -5.56 3.35 -13.22
CA VAL A 371 -6.12 2.31 -14.09
C VAL A 371 -5.66 0.92 -13.59
N PRO A 372 -6.57 -0.03 -13.31
CA PRO A 372 -6.17 -1.36 -12.84
C PRO A 372 -5.44 -2.16 -13.93
N ASP A 373 -4.42 -2.95 -13.53
CA ASP A 373 -3.69 -3.91 -14.36
C ASP A 373 -4.62 -4.75 -15.27
N TYR A 374 -5.81 -5.11 -14.77
CA TYR A 374 -6.80 -5.92 -15.49
C TYR A 374 -7.44 -5.18 -16.68
N ILE A 375 -7.73 -3.89 -16.51
CA ILE A 375 -8.33 -3.04 -17.55
C ILE A 375 -7.31 -2.79 -18.65
N GLU A 376 -6.07 -2.52 -18.25
CA GLU A 376 -4.94 -2.40 -19.16
C GLU A 376 -4.63 -3.68 -19.94
N GLU A 377 -4.59 -4.86 -19.29
CA GLU A 377 -4.42 -6.14 -20.00
C GLU A 377 -5.59 -6.40 -20.98
N LYS A 378 -6.80 -5.91 -20.68
CA LYS A 378 -8.00 -6.00 -21.54
C LYS A 378 -7.91 -5.07 -22.75
N ASP A 379 -7.44 -3.84 -22.57
CA ASP A 379 -7.27 -2.85 -23.65
C ASP A 379 -5.96 -3.02 -24.44
N GLY A 380 -4.97 -3.71 -23.87
CA GLY A 380 -3.72 -4.12 -24.50
C GLY A 380 -2.55 -3.16 -24.31
N THR A 381 -2.56 -2.38 -23.22
CA THR A 381 -1.51 -1.47 -22.76
C THR A 381 -0.48 -2.21 -21.90
N ASP A 382 0.56 -1.55 -21.36
CA ASP A 382 1.58 -2.14 -20.48
C ASP A 382 1.39 -1.69 -19.02
N PRO A 383 0.95 -2.57 -18.09
CA PRO A 383 0.72 -2.27 -16.66
C PRO A 383 1.95 -1.94 -15.80
N THR A 384 2.93 -1.29 -16.41
CA THR A 384 4.17 -0.81 -15.77
C THR A 384 4.69 0.48 -16.40
N ASP A 385 3.90 1.15 -17.23
CA ASP A 385 4.19 2.39 -17.93
C ASP A 385 2.95 3.32 -17.88
N PRO A 386 2.85 4.26 -16.91
CA PRO A 386 1.65 5.07 -16.63
C PRO A 386 1.30 6.06 -17.76
N ALA A 387 2.06 6.05 -18.85
CA ALA A 387 1.82 6.82 -20.07
C ALA A 387 1.40 5.95 -21.28
N ASP A 388 1.19 4.64 -21.10
CA ASP A 388 0.65 3.73 -22.12
C ASP A 388 -0.86 3.44 -21.90
N SER A 389 -1.46 3.96 -20.83
CA SER A 389 -2.91 3.88 -20.55
C SER A 389 -3.77 4.34 -21.74
N LYS A 390 -4.96 3.73 -21.91
CA LYS A 390 -5.78 3.98 -23.10
C LYS A 390 -6.57 5.28 -22.97
N ASP A 391 -6.08 6.29 -23.68
CA ASP A 391 -6.72 7.58 -23.96
C ASP A 391 -7.11 7.63 -25.46
N THR A 392 -8.39 7.87 -25.75
CA THR A 392 -8.98 7.80 -27.09
C THR A 392 -8.96 9.12 -27.87
N ASP A 393 -8.96 10.27 -27.21
CA ASP A 393 -8.99 11.58 -27.87
C ASP A 393 -7.72 12.44 -27.67
N GLY A 394 -6.90 12.10 -26.68
CA GLY A 394 -5.54 12.60 -26.49
C GLY A 394 -5.43 13.77 -25.51
N ASP A 395 -6.31 13.88 -24.51
CA ASP A 395 -6.32 14.98 -23.55
C ASP A 395 -5.55 14.73 -22.24
N GLY A 396 -5.05 13.50 -22.03
CA GLY A 396 -4.27 13.11 -20.86
C GLY A 396 -5.07 12.40 -19.75
N VAL A 397 -6.41 12.28 -19.87
CA VAL A 397 -7.23 11.48 -18.96
C VAL A 397 -7.51 10.09 -19.59
N PRO A 398 -7.29 8.97 -18.87
CA PRO A 398 -7.60 7.65 -19.42
C PRO A 398 -9.11 7.38 -19.58
N ASP A 399 -9.52 6.71 -20.67
CA ASP A 399 -10.91 6.31 -20.98
C ASP A 399 -11.66 5.71 -19.75
N TYR A 400 -10.92 4.96 -18.91
CA TYR A 400 -11.45 4.29 -17.73
C TYR A 400 -11.80 5.23 -16.58
N VAL A 401 -11.00 6.30 -16.40
CA VAL A 401 -11.25 7.35 -15.39
C VAL A 401 -12.49 8.13 -15.79
N GLU A 402 -12.59 8.48 -17.07
CA GLU A 402 -13.76 9.14 -17.66
C GLU A 402 -15.06 8.34 -17.55
N GLU A 403 -15.04 7.03 -17.87
CA GLU A 403 -16.23 6.18 -17.69
C GLU A 403 -16.66 6.14 -16.20
N LYS A 404 -15.72 6.21 -15.25
CA LYS A 404 -16.01 6.29 -13.81
C LYS A 404 -16.56 7.64 -13.36
N ASP A 405 -16.11 8.74 -13.96
CA ASP A 405 -16.59 10.10 -13.68
C ASP A 405 -17.86 10.49 -14.46
N GLU A 406 -18.38 9.58 -15.29
CA GLU A 406 -19.58 9.72 -16.16
C GLU A 406 -19.39 10.72 -17.33
N THR A 407 -18.16 10.89 -17.84
CA THR A 407 -17.82 11.74 -18.99
C THR A 407 -17.70 11.00 -20.34
N ASP A 408 -17.52 11.71 -21.48
CA ASP A 408 -17.40 11.14 -22.83
C ASP A 408 -15.94 11.11 -23.34
N ALA A 409 -15.30 9.94 -23.20
CA ALA A 409 -13.95 9.58 -23.68
C ALA A 409 -13.72 9.65 -25.21
N THR A 410 -14.42 10.56 -25.88
CA THR A 410 -14.22 10.94 -27.28
C THR A 410 -14.36 12.44 -27.52
N ASP A 411 -14.52 13.25 -26.47
CA ASP A 411 -14.59 14.71 -26.47
C ASP A 411 -13.60 15.31 -25.43
N PRO A 412 -12.42 15.82 -25.87
CA PRO A 412 -11.30 16.28 -25.00
C PRO A 412 -11.58 17.61 -24.27
N SER A 413 -12.86 17.88 -24.04
CA SER A 413 -13.43 19.03 -23.35
C SER A 413 -14.57 18.65 -22.40
N ASP A 414 -14.97 17.37 -22.36
CA ASP A 414 -15.89 16.80 -21.37
C ASP A 414 -15.08 16.08 -20.29
N VAL A 415 -14.12 16.76 -19.65
CA VAL A 415 -13.37 16.21 -18.50
C VAL A 415 -14.00 16.61 -17.18
N LYS A 416 -13.71 15.84 -16.12
CA LYS A 416 -14.06 16.27 -14.76
C LYS A 416 -13.02 17.26 -14.24
N ASP A 417 -13.44 18.52 -14.21
CA ASP A 417 -12.79 19.65 -13.55
C ASP A 417 -13.79 20.19 -12.51
N THR A 418 -13.43 20.11 -11.23
CA THR A 418 -14.32 20.38 -10.10
C THR A 418 -14.38 21.86 -9.71
N ASP A 419 -13.34 22.65 -9.98
CA ASP A 419 -13.24 24.05 -9.57
C ASP A 419 -13.22 25.07 -10.71
N GLY A 420 -12.95 24.62 -11.94
CA GLY A 420 -13.13 25.33 -13.19
C GLY A 420 -11.89 26.04 -13.71
N ASP A 421 -10.69 25.60 -13.34
CA ASP A 421 -9.43 26.22 -13.74
C ASP A 421 -8.83 25.67 -15.05
N GLY A 422 -9.40 24.61 -15.62
CA GLY A 422 -8.97 24.02 -16.89
C GLY A 422 -8.00 22.85 -16.76
N VAL A 423 -7.51 22.54 -15.56
CA VAL A 423 -6.79 21.30 -15.26
C VAL A 423 -7.78 20.21 -14.81
N PRO A 424 -7.71 18.97 -15.33
CA PRO A 424 -8.60 17.90 -14.88
C PRO A 424 -8.29 17.41 -13.46
N ASP A 425 -9.33 17.07 -12.68
CA ASP A 425 -9.23 16.48 -11.32
C ASP A 425 -8.20 15.32 -11.27
N TYR A 426 -8.11 14.53 -12.34
CA TYR A 426 -7.19 13.39 -12.48
C TYR A 426 -5.72 13.82 -12.51
N VAL A 427 -5.40 14.84 -13.29
CA VAL A 427 -4.02 15.37 -13.43
C VAL A 427 -3.57 15.97 -12.10
N GLU A 428 -4.47 16.64 -11.40
CA GLU A 428 -4.22 17.17 -10.06
C GLU A 428 -4.03 16.10 -8.98
N GLU A 429 -4.79 14.99 -9.02
CA GLU A 429 -4.57 13.86 -8.10
C GLU A 429 -3.18 13.23 -8.33
N GLU A 430 -2.69 13.16 -9.58
CA GLU A 430 -1.35 12.67 -9.95
C GLU A 430 -0.21 13.62 -9.52
N ASP A 431 -0.33 14.91 -9.80
CA ASP A 431 0.65 15.93 -9.35
C ASP A 431 0.58 16.14 -7.82
N GLY A 432 -0.49 15.67 -7.18
CA GLY A 432 -0.70 15.74 -5.73
C GLY A 432 -1.14 17.11 -5.24
N THR A 433 -1.88 17.84 -6.08
CA THR A 433 -2.49 19.14 -5.79
C THR A 433 -3.88 18.97 -5.15
N ASP A 434 -4.81 19.93 -5.30
CA ASP A 434 -6.14 19.90 -4.63
C ASP A 434 -7.18 20.46 -5.58
N ALA A 435 -7.87 19.54 -6.28
CA ALA A 435 -8.94 19.79 -7.27
C ALA A 435 -10.22 20.44 -6.72
N THR A 436 -10.05 21.33 -5.75
CA THR A 436 -11.09 22.20 -5.18
C THR A 436 -10.55 23.62 -4.89
N ASP A 437 -9.33 23.95 -5.34
CA ASP A 437 -8.63 25.22 -5.16
C ASP A 437 -7.91 25.65 -6.47
N PRO A 438 -8.53 26.52 -7.32
CA PRO A 438 -8.02 27.04 -8.62
C PRO A 438 -6.69 27.82 -8.61
N SER A 439 -5.98 27.76 -7.49
CA SER A 439 -4.69 28.40 -7.23
C SER A 439 -3.63 27.40 -6.73
N ASN A 440 -3.97 26.11 -6.71
CA ASN A 440 -3.11 25.02 -6.30
C ASN A 440 -2.99 24.04 -7.47
N VAL A 441 -2.29 24.46 -8.51
CA VAL A 441 -1.93 23.66 -9.69
C VAL A 441 -0.42 23.49 -9.74
N ASN A 442 0.06 22.57 -10.58
CA ASN A 442 1.47 22.48 -10.89
C ASN A 442 1.83 23.49 -12.00
N ASP A 443 2.71 24.42 -11.64
CA ASP A 443 3.28 25.48 -12.47
C ASP A 443 4.78 25.50 -12.12
N THR A 444 5.62 25.12 -13.07
CA THR A 444 7.04 24.81 -12.84
C THR A 444 7.96 26.02 -12.93
N ASP A 445 7.58 27.08 -13.65
CA ASP A 445 8.39 28.31 -13.80
C ASP A 445 7.81 29.57 -13.15
N GLU A 446 6.62 29.46 -12.55
CA GLU A 446 5.89 30.48 -11.79
C GLU A 446 5.33 31.61 -12.70
N ASP A 447 5.00 31.34 -13.97
CA ASP A 447 4.40 32.30 -14.92
C ASP A 447 2.88 32.50 -14.77
N GLY A 448 2.16 31.57 -14.13
CA GLY A 448 0.72 31.62 -13.92
C GLY A 448 -0.12 30.80 -14.91
N VAL A 449 0.50 30.16 -15.90
CA VAL A 449 -0.09 29.12 -16.76
C VAL A 449 0.28 27.73 -16.20
N PRO A 450 -0.68 26.80 -16.01
CA PRO A 450 -0.37 25.46 -15.51
C PRO A 450 0.43 24.61 -16.50
N ASP A 451 1.34 23.77 -16.02
CA ASP A 451 2.16 22.84 -16.83
C ASP A 451 1.29 22.01 -17.82
N TYR A 452 0.11 21.58 -17.38
CA TYR A 452 -0.86 20.83 -18.20
C TYR A 452 -1.39 21.62 -19.42
N ILE A 453 -1.68 22.91 -19.24
CA ILE A 453 -2.18 23.80 -20.31
C ILE A 453 -1.08 24.03 -21.35
N GLU A 454 0.14 24.23 -20.87
CA GLU A 454 1.33 24.37 -21.71
C GLU A 454 1.66 23.12 -22.52
N GLU A 455 1.64 21.93 -21.91
CA GLU A 455 1.83 20.68 -22.66
C GLU A 455 0.72 20.46 -23.72
N LYS A 456 -0.51 20.87 -23.42
CA LYS A 456 -1.69 20.79 -24.31
C LYS A 456 -1.58 21.73 -25.51
N ASP A 457 -1.09 22.94 -25.30
CA ASP A 457 -0.84 23.92 -26.38
C ASP A 457 0.52 23.71 -27.09
N GLY A 458 1.44 22.97 -26.46
CA GLY A 458 2.72 22.53 -27.01
C GLY A 458 3.88 23.52 -26.80
N THR A 459 3.85 24.26 -25.69
CA THR A 459 4.90 25.17 -25.21
C THR A 459 5.90 24.39 -24.31
N ASP A 460 6.85 25.06 -23.64
CA ASP A 460 7.86 24.43 -22.76
C ASP A 460 7.60 24.87 -21.31
N PRO A 461 7.08 23.99 -20.42
CA PRO A 461 6.75 24.30 -19.01
C PRO A 461 7.93 24.66 -18.08
N THR A 462 9.00 25.21 -18.64
CA THR A 462 10.21 25.63 -17.95
C THR A 462 10.81 26.93 -18.52
N ASP A 463 10.10 27.60 -19.44
CA ASP A 463 10.47 28.87 -20.06
C ASP A 463 9.26 29.84 -20.05
N PRO A 464 9.17 30.79 -19.10
CA PRO A 464 7.98 31.64 -18.81
C PRO A 464 7.76 32.74 -19.87
N ALA A 465 8.23 32.48 -21.09
CA ALA A 465 8.15 33.31 -22.28
C ALA A 465 7.88 32.47 -23.54
N ASP A 466 7.67 31.14 -23.42
CA ASP A 466 7.16 30.27 -24.50
C ASP A 466 5.65 30.00 -24.36
N SER A 467 5.01 30.44 -23.26
CA SER A 467 3.56 30.48 -23.05
C SER A 467 2.80 31.02 -24.28
N LYS A 468 1.62 30.46 -24.53
CA LYS A 468 0.85 30.75 -25.75
C LYS A 468 0.13 32.09 -25.66
N ASP A 469 0.59 33.03 -26.47
CA ASP A 469 0.02 34.36 -26.73
C ASP A 469 -0.33 34.45 -28.23
N THR A 470 -1.63 34.57 -28.53
CA THR A 470 -2.18 34.49 -29.90
C THR A 470 -2.09 35.80 -30.68
N ASP A 471 -2.08 36.97 -30.03
CA ASP A 471 -2.05 38.27 -30.70
C ASP A 471 -0.76 39.08 -30.51
N GLY A 472 0.07 38.70 -29.53
CA GLY A 472 1.44 39.14 -29.31
C GLY A 472 1.56 40.33 -28.36
N ASP A 473 0.67 40.48 -27.38
CA ASP A 473 0.63 41.62 -26.46
C ASP A 473 1.34 41.41 -25.12
N GLY A 474 1.72 40.17 -24.80
CA GLY A 474 2.46 39.79 -23.59
C GLY A 474 1.63 39.10 -22.51
N VAL A 475 0.30 39.05 -22.62
CA VAL A 475 -0.57 38.24 -21.74
C VAL A 475 -0.83 36.86 -22.39
N PRO A 476 -0.73 35.73 -21.67
CA PRO A 476 -1.06 34.41 -22.22
C PRO A 476 -2.57 34.22 -22.45
N ASP A 477 -2.93 33.49 -23.52
CA ASP A 477 -4.30 33.10 -23.90
C ASP A 477 -5.11 32.54 -22.69
N TYR A 478 -4.45 31.79 -21.80
CA TYR A 478 -5.04 31.18 -20.62
C TYR A 478 -5.46 32.20 -19.56
N VAL A 479 -4.64 33.23 -19.33
CA VAL A 479 -4.91 34.30 -18.37
C VAL A 479 -6.08 35.15 -18.87
N GLU A 480 -6.08 35.48 -20.17
CA GLU A 480 -7.19 36.19 -20.80
C GLU A 480 -8.54 35.42 -20.74
N GLU A 481 -8.54 34.10 -20.96
CA GLU A 481 -9.76 33.29 -20.80
C GLU A 481 -10.26 33.29 -19.34
N LYS A 482 -9.34 33.31 -18.36
CA LYS A 482 -9.64 33.36 -16.92
C LYS A 482 -10.24 34.71 -16.49
N ASP A 483 -9.78 35.80 -17.10
CA ASP A 483 -10.21 37.18 -16.80
C ASP A 483 -11.43 37.62 -17.64
N GLU A 484 -12.02 36.69 -18.43
CA GLU A 484 -13.14 36.88 -19.35
C GLU A 484 -12.86 37.86 -20.54
N THR A 485 -11.61 37.99 -20.99
CA THR A 485 -11.20 38.86 -22.12
C THR A 485 -11.06 38.11 -23.47
N ASP A 486 -10.66 38.78 -24.56
CA ASP A 486 -10.58 38.20 -25.93
C ASP A 486 -9.11 38.11 -26.39
N ALA A 487 -8.50 36.93 -26.24
CA ALA A 487 -7.15 36.55 -26.67
C ALA A 487 -6.85 36.62 -28.18
N THR A 488 -7.58 37.49 -28.90
CA THR A 488 -7.33 37.86 -30.28
C THR A 488 -7.43 39.38 -30.53
N ASP A 489 -7.62 40.19 -29.48
CA ASP A 489 -7.64 41.66 -29.50
C ASP A 489 -6.67 42.23 -28.43
N PRO A 490 -5.47 42.75 -28.82
CA PRO A 490 -4.36 43.16 -27.92
C PRO A 490 -4.61 44.52 -27.21
N SER A 491 -5.88 44.75 -26.89
CA SER A 491 -6.46 45.91 -26.24
C SER A 491 -7.68 45.54 -25.36
N ASP A 492 -8.05 44.26 -25.26
CA ASP A 492 -9.05 43.71 -24.35
C ASP A 492 -8.30 42.83 -23.33
N VAL A 493 -7.68 43.47 -22.33
CA VAL A 493 -6.91 42.85 -21.24
C VAL A 493 -7.38 43.43 -19.90
N GLU A 494 -7.17 42.72 -18.77
CA GLU A 494 -7.43 43.31 -17.45
C GLU A 494 -6.33 44.33 -17.09
N ASP A 495 -6.76 45.58 -16.90
CA ASP A 495 -5.99 46.74 -16.45
C ASP A 495 -6.87 47.44 -15.40
N THR A 496 -6.58 47.18 -14.12
CA THR A 496 -7.42 47.50 -12.97
C THR A 496 -7.45 49.00 -12.66
N ASP A 497 -6.36 49.73 -12.92
CA ASP A 497 -6.24 51.15 -12.60
C ASP A 497 -6.24 52.10 -13.82
N GLY A 498 -6.09 51.56 -15.03
CA GLY A 498 -6.30 52.21 -16.31
C GLY A 498 -5.07 52.96 -16.83
N ASP A 499 -3.87 52.47 -16.51
CA ASP A 499 -2.60 53.12 -16.84
C ASP A 499 -1.91 52.57 -18.10
N GLY A 500 -2.43 51.47 -18.67
CA GLY A 500 -1.99 50.90 -19.96
C GLY A 500 -1.00 49.75 -19.85
N VAL A 501 -0.57 49.38 -18.65
CA VAL A 501 0.13 48.11 -18.36
C VAL A 501 -0.91 47.07 -17.88
N PRO A 502 -0.92 45.83 -18.42
CA PRO A 502 -1.85 44.80 -17.95
C PRO A 502 -1.52 44.30 -16.53
N ASP A 503 -2.55 43.96 -15.74
CA ASP A 503 -2.42 43.45 -14.36
C ASP A 503 -1.45 42.24 -14.28
N TYR A 504 -1.48 41.37 -15.28
CA TYR A 504 -0.57 40.22 -15.42
C TYR A 504 0.91 40.61 -15.51
N ILE A 505 1.22 41.63 -16.32
CA ILE A 505 2.59 42.13 -16.49
C ILE A 505 3.08 42.75 -15.19
N GLU A 506 2.21 43.49 -14.49
CA GLU A 506 2.52 44.06 -13.19
C GLU A 506 2.78 43.00 -12.11
N GLU A 507 2.01 41.91 -12.06
CA GLU A 507 2.28 40.81 -11.13
C GLU A 507 3.64 40.13 -11.42
N GLN A 508 3.96 39.89 -12.70
CA GLN A 508 5.24 39.33 -13.13
C GLN A 508 6.45 40.25 -12.83
N GLU A 509 6.26 41.56 -12.89
CA GLU A 509 7.29 42.55 -12.56
C GLU A 509 7.35 42.88 -11.05
N GLY A 510 6.31 42.50 -10.30
CA GLY A 510 6.19 42.63 -8.85
C GLY A 510 5.73 44.02 -8.39
N THR A 511 4.93 44.71 -9.20
CA THR A 511 4.31 46.02 -8.93
C THR A 511 2.88 45.85 -8.38
N ASP A 512 2.20 46.94 -8.02
CA ASP A 512 0.82 46.93 -7.47
C ASP A 512 -0.15 47.43 -8.55
N ALA A 513 -0.81 46.51 -9.25
CA ALA A 513 -1.81 46.75 -10.31
C ALA A 513 -3.08 47.52 -9.86
N SER A 514 -3.02 48.21 -8.72
CA SER A 514 -4.05 49.13 -8.24
C SER A 514 -3.52 50.53 -7.89
N ASP A 515 -2.24 50.84 -8.18
CA ASP A 515 -1.62 52.16 -8.07
C ASP A 515 -0.89 52.55 -9.39
N PRO A 516 -1.44 53.47 -10.23
CA PRO A 516 -1.01 53.78 -11.61
C PRO A 516 0.26 54.64 -11.67
N LYS A 517 1.23 54.23 -10.85
CA LYS A 517 2.45 54.89 -10.37
C LYS A 517 3.47 53.89 -9.81
N ASP A 518 3.08 52.66 -9.48
CA ASP A 518 4.00 51.62 -9.00
C ASP A 518 4.55 50.75 -10.14
N VAL A 519 4.10 50.97 -11.37
CA VAL A 519 4.65 50.39 -12.61
C VAL A 519 6.17 50.51 -12.72
N LYS A 520 6.76 49.56 -13.44
CA LYS A 520 8.20 49.50 -13.69
C LYS A 520 8.58 50.47 -14.81
N ASP A 521 9.41 51.42 -14.43
CA ASP A 521 10.10 52.38 -15.29
C ASP A 521 11.60 52.31 -14.91
N THR A 522 12.41 51.78 -15.82
CA THR A 522 13.83 51.44 -15.57
C THR A 522 14.77 52.65 -15.64
N ASP A 523 14.38 53.76 -16.30
CA ASP A 523 15.22 54.94 -16.45
C ASP A 523 14.66 56.25 -15.86
N GLU A 524 13.48 56.18 -15.25
CA GLU A 524 12.75 57.23 -14.53
C GLU A 524 12.22 58.35 -15.46
N ASP A 525 11.91 58.05 -16.73
CA ASP A 525 11.35 59.03 -17.69
C ASP A 525 9.83 59.27 -17.56
N GLY A 526 9.07 58.31 -17.02
CA GLY A 526 7.62 58.38 -16.85
C GLY A 526 6.79 57.61 -17.88
N VAL A 527 7.44 56.91 -18.82
CA VAL A 527 6.83 55.88 -19.69
C VAL A 527 7.18 54.49 -19.12
N PRO A 528 6.20 53.58 -18.92
CA PRO A 528 6.50 52.22 -18.43
C PRO A 528 7.33 51.39 -19.41
N ASP A 529 8.20 50.51 -18.88
CA ASP A 529 9.04 49.58 -19.66
C ASP A 529 8.21 48.80 -20.71
N TYR A 530 7.01 48.32 -20.33
CA TYR A 530 6.08 47.60 -21.20
C TYR A 530 5.63 48.43 -22.42
N ILE A 531 5.29 49.70 -22.21
CA ILE A 531 4.84 50.61 -23.28
C ILE A 531 6.00 50.88 -24.26
N GLU A 532 7.20 51.08 -23.72
CA GLU A 532 8.41 51.25 -24.52
C GLU A 532 8.74 50.02 -25.37
N GLU A 533 8.62 48.80 -24.82
CA GLU A 533 8.80 47.57 -25.59
C GLU A 533 7.71 47.39 -26.67
N LYS A 534 6.44 47.72 -26.37
CA LYS A 534 5.30 47.67 -27.30
C LYS A 534 5.46 48.66 -28.47
N ASP A 535 6.03 49.84 -28.22
CA ASP A 535 6.34 50.84 -29.25
C ASP A 535 7.72 50.65 -29.92
N GLY A 536 8.57 49.78 -29.37
CA GLY A 536 9.86 49.38 -29.92
C GLY A 536 10.98 50.40 -29.66
N THR A 537 10.93 51.09 -28.53
CA THR A 537 11.94 52.03 -28.02
C THR A 537 12.96 51.27 -27.11
N ASP A 538 13.72 51.96 -26.24
CA ASP A 538 14.77 51.34 -25.40
C ASP A 538 14.51 51.71 -23.94
N PRO A 539 13.93 50.80 -23.10
CA PRO A 539 13.60 51.01 -21.67
C PRO A 539 14.76 51.39 -20.73
N THR A 540 15.91 51.76 -21.28
CA THR A 540 17.10 52.16 -20.54
C THR A 540 17.70 53.49 -21.04
N ASN A 541 16.97 54.21 -21.88
CA ASN A 541 17.35 55.45 -22.52
C ASN A 541 16.19 56.49 -22.54
N PRO A 542 16.18 57.49 -21.61
CA PRO A 542 15.05 58.41 -21.34
C PRO A 542 14.94 59.54 -22.37
N ALA A 543 15.10 59.16 -23.64
CA ALA A 543 15.19 59.97 -24.84
C ALA A 543 15.01 59.12 -26.13
N ASP A 544 14.69 57.82 -26.02
CA ASP A 544 14.21 56.99 -27.12
C ASP A 544 12.69 56.78 -27.08
N SER A 545 12.03 57.12 -25.97
CA SER A 545 10.57 57.07 -25.82
C SER A 545 9.85 57.81 -26.95
N LYS A 546 8.68 57.29 -27.32
CA LYS A 546 8.00 57.65 -28.57
C LYS A 546 7.33 59.02 -28.46
N ASP A 547 7.77 59.91 -29.34
CA ASP A 547 7.30 61.28 -29.53
C ASP A 547 6.98 61.47 -31.02
N THR A 548 5.69 61.53 -31.34
CA THR A 548 5.16 61.48 -32.72
C THR A 548 5.31 62.81 -33.46
N ASP A 549 5.32 63.96 -32.77
CA ASP A 549 5.39 65.28 -33.39
C ASP A 549 6.70 66.07 -33.17
N GLY A 550 7.49 65.65 -32.19
CA GLY A 550 8.87 66.07 -31.93
C GLY A 550 9.00 67.23 -30.94
N ASP A 551 8.09 67.40 -29.99
CA ASP A 551 8.08 68.52 -29.03
C ASP A 551 8.84 68.24 -27.72
N GLY A 552 8.99 66.96 -27.36
CA GLY A 552 9.73 66.50 -26.18
C GLY A 552 8.87 65.95 -25.03
N VAL A 553 7.54 65.86 -25.19
CA VAL A 553 6.66 65.04 -24.35
C VAL A 553 6.40 63.69 -25.07
N PRO A 554 6.44 62.53 -24.39
CA PRO A 554 6.09 61.24 -25.00
C PRO A 554 4.59 61.09 -25.26
N ASP A 555 4.23 60.38 -26.35
CA ASP A 555 2.85 60.07 -26.75
C ASP A 555 2.00 59.49 -25.59
N TYR A 556 2.61 58.66 -24.74
CA TYR A 556 1.99 58.04 -23.56
C TYR A 556 1.57 59.06 -22.49
N VAL A 557 2.43 60.04 -22.23
CA VAL A 557 2.18 61.08 -21.22
C VAL A 557 1.06 62.00 -21.70
N GLU A 558 1.09 62.37 -22.98
CA GLU A 558 0.03 63.15 -23.61
C GLU A 558 -1.33 62.44 -23.59
N GLU A 559 -1.37 61.12 -23.80
CA GLU A 559 -2.62 60.34 -23.68
C GLU A 559 -3.13 60.33 -22.23
N LYS A 560 -2.24 60.21 -21.23
CA LYS A 560 -2.56 60.26 -19.78
C LYS A 560 -3.09 61.63 -19.34
N ASP A 561 -2.61 62.71 -19.95
CA ASP A 561 -3.00 64.10 -19.69
C ASP A 561 -4.22 64.59 -20.54
N GLU A 562 -4.85 63.70 -21.32
CA GLU A 562 -5.94 63.98 -22.27
C GLU A 562 -5.60 64.98 -23.42
N THR A 563 -4.33 65.05 -23.86
CA THR A 563 -3.85 65.93 -24.94
C THR A 563 -3.68 65.22 -26.31
N ASP A 564 -3.28 65.92 -27.38
CA ASP A 564 -3.21 65.39 -28.76
C ASP A 564 -1.76 65.25 -29.22
N ALA A 565 -1.19 64.05 -29.07
CA ALA A 565 0.17 63.65 -29.47
C ALA A 565 0.50 63.76 -30.97
N THR A 566 -0.25 64.59 -31.71
CA THR A 566 0.03 64.98 -33.09
C THR A 566 -0.02 66.50 -33.32
N ASP A 567 -0.26 67.31 -32.29
CA ASP A 567 -0.19 68.78 -32.30
C ASP A 567 0.78 69.31 -31.21
N PRO A 568 1.99 69.81 -31.57
CA PRO A 568 3.07 70.22 -30.66
C PRO A 568 2.80 71.60 -30.02
N SER A 569 1.55 71.80 -29.62
CA SER A 569 0.99 72.96 -28.96
C SER A 569 -0.25 72.63 -28.11
N ASP A 570 -0.63 71.36 -28.02
CA ASP A 570 -1.67 70.82 -27.13
C ASP A 570 -0.98 69.85 -26.16
N VAL A 571 -0.32 70.41 -25.13
CA VAL A 571 0.41 69.73 -24.05
C VAL A 571 0.05 70.39 -22.71
N GLU A 572 0.16 69.68 -21.57
CA GLU A 572 -0.09 70.31 -20.27
C GLU A 572 1.04 71.31 -19.91
N ASP A 573 0.64 72.57 -19.71
CA ASP A 573 1.45 73.73 -19.30
C ASP A 573 0.61 74.50 -18.26
N THR A 574 0.75 74.12 -16.99
CA THR A 574 -0.12 74.53 -15.87
C THR A 574 -0.08 76.04 -15.64
N ASP A 575 1.07 76.69 -15.87
CA ASP A 575 1.28 78.10 -15.55
C ASP A 575 1.35 79.04 -16.77
N GLY A 576 1.51 78.48 -17.98
CA GLY A 576 1.45 79.14 -19.28
C GLY A 576 2.74 79.84 -19.70
N ASP A 577 3.91 79.37 -19.25
CA ASP A 577 5.23 79.92 -19.58
C ASP A 577 5.80 79.41 -20.92
N GLY A 578 5.33 78.24 -21.38
CA GLY A 578 5.70 77.62 -22.65
C GLY A 578 6.79 76.55 -22.57
N VAL A 579 7.01 75.98 -21.38
CA VAL A 579 7.65 74.67 -21.16
C VAL A 579 6.56 73.71 -20.65
N PRO A 580 6.43 72.48 -21.17
CA PRO A 580 5.46 71.51 -20.68
C PRO A 580 5.76 71.05 -19.25
N ASP A 581 4.72 70.75 -18.48
CA ASP A 581 4.81 70.30 -17.07
C ASP A 581 5.72 69.06 -16.94
N TYR A 582 5.62 68.10 -17.87
CA TYR A 582 6.48 66.92 -17.99
C TYR A 582 7.98 67.27 -18.05
N ILE A 583 8.34 68.23 -18.91
CA ILE A 583 9.75 68.65 -19.08
C ILE A 583 10.24 69.35 -17.81
N GLU A 584 9.39 70.11 -17.11
CA GLU A 584 9.72 70.72 -15.82
C GLU A 584 9.94 69.68 -14.72
N GLU A 585 9.11 68.64 -14.63
CA GLU A 585 9.30 67.54 -13.67
C GLU A 585 10.64 66.81 -13.91
N GLN A 586 10.92 66.43 -15.17
CA GLN A 586 12.20 65.83 -15.57
C GLN A 586 13.42 66.74 -15.36
N GLU A 587 13.26 68.06 -15.54
CA GLU A 587 14.31 69.04 -15.26
C GLU A 587 14.49 69.34 -13.75
N GLY A 588 13.51 68.99 -12.92
CA GLY A 588 13.44 69.22 -11.48
C GLY A 588 12.99 70.62 -11.07
N THR A 589 12.14 71.28 -11.86
CA THR A 589 11.57 72.62 -11.64
C THR A 589 10.09 72.54 -11.22
N ASP A 590 9.54 73.62 -10.65
CA ASP A 590 8.14 73.68 -10.18
C ASP A 590 7.21 74.16 -11.30
N ALA A 591 6.52 73.22 -11.97
CA ALA A 591 5.51 73.42 -13.04
C ALA A 591 4.32 74.36 -12.68
N SER A 592 4.33 74.96 -11.50
CA SER A 592 3.35 75.96 -11.07
C SER A 592 3.93 77.36 -10.80
N ASP A 593 5.24 77.60 -11.00
CA ASP A 593 5.83 78.95 -10.94
C ASP A 593 6.56 79.38 -12.24
N PRO A 594 6.03 80.35 -13.03
CA PRO A 594 6.47 80.68 -14.40
C PRO A 594 7.74 81.55 -14.43
N LYS A 595 8.74 81.13 -13.66
CA LYS A 595 10.09 81.69 -13.44
C LYS A 595 11.07 80.61 -12.94
N ASP A 596 10.64 79.39 -12.60
CA ASP A 596 11.55 78.34 -12.12
C ASP A 596 12.24 77.56 -13.24
N VAL A 597 11.80 77.74 -14.49
CA VAL A 597 12.47 77.28 -15.72
C VAL A 597 13.98 77.48 -15.71
N LYS A 598 14.68 76.44 -16.15
CA LYS A 598 16.14 76.29 -16.08
C LYS A 598 16.85 77.17 -17.12
N ASP A 599 17.24 78.37 -16.71
CA ASP A 599 18.00 79.31 -17.53
C ASP A 599 19.31 78.68 -18.08
N THR A 600 19.29 78.33 -19.37
CA THR A 600 20.41 77.72 -20.10
C THR A 600 21.29 78.75 -20.84
N ASP A 601 21.07 80.07 -20.70
CA ASP A 601 21.78 81.12 -21.44
C ASP A 601 22.63 82.09 -20.57
N GLU A 602 23.81 81.61 -20.12
CA GLU A 602 24.84 82.45 -19.46
C GLU A 602 25.12 83.77 -20.23
N ASP A 603 24.67 84.93 -19.73
CA ASP A 603 25.54 86.04 -19.30
C ASP A 603 24.81 87.39 -18.94
N VAL A 604 25.60 88.31 -18.34
CA VAL A 604 25.50 89.80 -18.43
C VAL A 604 24.94 90.61 -17.22
N PHE A 605 25.89 91.04 -16.36
CA PHE A 605 25.98 92.35 -15.67
C PHE A 605 24.90 92.80 -14.65
N LEU A 606 25.31 92.90 -13.37
CA LEU A 606 25.35 94.23 -12.70
C LEU A 606 26.43 94.39 -11.60
N ILE A 607 27.71 94.29 -11.97
CA ILE A 607 28.74 94.99 -11.18
C ILE A 607 28.60 96.49 -11.45
N MET A 608 27.96 97.23 -10.53
CA MET A 608 28.34 98.59 -10.08
C MET A 608 27.24 99.26 -9.23
N TRP A 609 27.49 99.53 -7.94
CA TRP A 609 27.93 100.87 -7.43
C TRP A 609 27.60 101.08 -5.93
N LYS A 610 28.63 101.39 -5.10
CA LYS A 610 28.56 102.02 -3.74
C LYS A 610 27.83 101.24 -2.62
N LEU A 611 28.35 101.06 -1.40
CA LEU A 611 29.48 101.60 -0.61
C LEU A 611 29.99 100.48 0.33
N ASN A 612 31.29 100.15 0.48
CA ASN A 612 32.41 100.88 1.11
C ASN A 612 32.70 100.41 2.58
N LEU A 613 34.00 100.32 2.94
CA LEU A 613 34.64 99.90 4.21
C LEU A 613 34.67 98.37 4.52
N GLU A 614 35.84 97.69 4.46
CA GLU A 614 36.95 97.57 5.47
C GLU A 614 36.74 96.33 6.37
N GLU A 615 37.70 95.49 6.83
CA GLU A 615 39.12 95.16 6.54
C GLU A 615 39.29 93.67 7.00
N ILE A 616 40.30 92.84 6.69
CA ILE A 616 41.71 93.00 6.26
C ILE A 616 42.12 91.80 5.33
N LEU A 617 43.39 91.70 4.94
CA LEU A 617 43.98 90.77 3.93
C LEU A 617 45.28 90.06 4.48
N PRO A 618 46.11 89.31 3.72
CA PRO A 618 45.88 88.10 2.89
C PRO A 618 47.07 87.06 2.95
N ILE A 619 47.39 86.39 1.81
CA ILE A 619 48.66 85.70 1.37
C ILE A 619 48.62 84.14 1.43
N HIS A 620 48.82 83.33 0.35
CA HIS A 620 49.02 83.55 -1.11
C HIS A 620 48.83 82.25 -1.94
N LEU A 621 48.43 82.39 -3.22
CA LEU A 621 48.85 81.65 -4.45
C LEU A 621 48.84 80.09 -4.50
N MET A 622 48.07 79.38 -5.34
CA MET A 622 48.03 79.26 -6.82
C MET A 622 49.27 78.69 -7.55
N ALA A 623 49.14 77.47 -8.10
CA ALA A 623 49.82 76.87 -9.29
C ALA A 623 49.43 75.37 -9.41
N TRP A 624 49.33 74.67 -10.56
CA TRP A 624 48.98 74.99 -11.96
C TRP A 624 48.93 73.64 -12.77
N ILE A 625 47.93 73.44 -13.64
CA ILE A 625 47.92 72.63 -14.91
C ILE A 625 48.52 71.19 -14.88
N VAL A 626 47.73 70.10 -14.85
CA VAL A 626 47.01 69.39 -15.96
C VAL A 626 47.90 68.71 -17.02
N MET A 627 47.83 67.37 -17.14
CA MET A 627 47.99 66.62 -18.41
C MET A 627 47.70 65.10 -18.31
N ALA A 628 47.32 64.51 -19.45
CA ALA A 628 47.41 63.09 -19.86
C ALA A 628 46.26 62.09 -19.50
N MET A 629 45.34 61.99 -20.47
CA MET A 629 44.55 60.82 -20.92
C MET A 629 45.00 59.40 -20.47
N GLY A 630 44.03 58.56 -20.11
CA GLY A 630 43.60 57.48 -21.03
C GLY A 630 43.76 56.00 -20.62
N CYS A 631 42.69 55.24 -20.88
CA CYS A 631 42.59 53.77 -21.11
C CYS A 631 42.68 52.75 -19.95
N LEU A 632 41.50 52.14 -19.69
CA LEU A 632 41.15 50.74 -19.96
C LEU A 632 41.95 49.56 -19.30
N ILE A 633 41.22 48.84 -18.42
CA ILE A 633 40.86 47.40 -18.55
C ILE A 633 41.83 46.25 -18.12
N PHE A 634 41.18 45.25 -17.49
CA PHE A 634 41.45 43.80 -17.30
C PHE A 634 42.26 43.20 -16.11
N LEU A 635 41.47 42.52 -15.25
CA LEU A 635 41.57 41.12 -14.74
C LEU A 635 42.69 40.63 -13.78
N ARG A 636 42.22 39.75 -12.86
CA ARG A 636 42.89 38.71 -12.03
C ARG A 636 43.61 39.08 -10.71
N ILE A 637 42.89 38.79 -9.62
CA ILE A 637 43.27 38.07 -8.38
C ILE A 637 44.78 37.88 -8.09
N SER A 638 45.23 38.37 -6.92
CA SER A 638 46.35 37.80 -6.16
C SER A 638 46.24 38.09 -4.65
N LYS A 639 46.85 37.24 -3.82
CA LYS A 639 46.69 37.16 -2.35
C LYS A 639 47.36 38.29 -1.56
N GLU A 640 46.79 38.51 -0.36
CA GLU A 640 47.40 39.00 0.91
C GLU A 640 48.84 39.57 0.89
N GLN A 641 49.04 40.78 1.44
CA GLN A 641 49.76 40.91 2.74
C GLN A 641 49.75 42.34 3.36
N ILE A 642 49.52 42.40 4.68
CA ILE A 642 49.98 43.42 5.67
C ILE A 642 49.36 44.84 5.64
N LEU A 643 48.50 45.11 6.63
CA LEU A 643 48.79 46.08 7.72
C LEU A 643 47.95 45.74 8.98
N ARG A 644 48.48 44.92 9.90
CA ARG A 644 49.09 45.31 11.20
C ARG A 644 48.12 45.56 12.38
N ASN A 645 47.91 44.48 13.13
CA ASN A 645 47.77 44.40 14.59
C ASN A 645 48.10 45.66 15.40
N LEU A 646 47.17 46.07 16.28
CA LEU A 646 47.42 46.26 17.72
C LEU A 646 46.12 46.56 18.51
N LEU A 647 45.41 45.51 18.94
CA LEU A 647 44.86 45.31 20.31
C LEU A 647 43.77 44.22 20.31
N THR A 648 43.93 43.27 21.24
CA THR A 648 43.06 42.12 21.58
C THR A 648 42.68 41.17 20.44
#